data_AF-A0A6A6PFQ2-F1
#
_entry.id   AF-A0A6A6PFQ2-F1
#
_cell.length_a   1.000
_cell.length_b   1.000
_cell.length_c   1.000
_cell.angle_alpha   90.00
_cell.angle_beta   90.00
_cell.angle_gamma   90.00
#
_symmetry.space_group_name_H-M   'P 1'
#
loop_
_entity.id
_entity.type
_entity.pdbx_description
1 polymer ?
#
loop_
_entity_poly.entity_id
_entity_poly.type
_entity_poly.pdbx_seq_one_letter_code
_entity_poly.pdbx_strand_id
1 'polypeptide(L)'
;MLYLSSSASVDGSDSVVHSVPLVLHSKSPSSAASNDRIAISNANSDSIQIIQRPEPLDVDIGQTLTAAIRRFSGVQPTTEKSHGFSNLEDALTQAAVIVRYNAKWLAESEIVALLQCTIDAAATTSTSAELSAAVNLVDTVTVYSLLPSQCLKDVVKFLSQVYYAATRAHKTNKLAQTTWTVLLHLLESHLGDQVVVALLDIFESADETQLESRIGYAQLAGALLIVSENLFEGVNDSEHSTIPSVTLTQLLDTLWPAVVNGTDSVRVAIMETMQTLLLHESAVVDLDAHCSWDLLLEVLEPCITLTPDDPGAKTLVKTLVSRAAHFEERNLPIVANLAIDLNLPLPASLSDAMLPLWEEVLPTRDTPNAFSRLLTKLCRSSQYTSELSTLIDRSAVDIFLRGPGNRYFATFVQTVQNLVIDPATTQDAADVLAQALVMMFRHTVRFPGLQQDLETLFQALCKTSLRCVSAAEAMFSIRADVEGSVYVESGLLSKLFPAHSESTSVSAVMHDASALPLHAWHDAILTVLDGQVEWNVYRCFLEKLPSHLGNHTMFDPRIDFILSVRRKACNLLESGAYPEPPPESGLTKSHVTVALLHILTAALSYHQFLSKNDTLEMVSIFLNIAGSRDYVVSTSCIHALTICCYELPDLMTSYMDDVIDKMSKLVTQRYLAIHVLLFLVGLSRQSKLFHNFQTHDFKKIFGVCGSYLQSIRGTSALDERPSSLPSDQTSSMSAESSDTLPQYVYALAHHTIAFWYLALKPHDRVLKEYITSCLRYTTASGQEIVEDQGLVTIDLMDGVDAAESGVASDADQARFEDLDGRITVLDRLSGLFLLTTETALRTGKTILTVRRATGTMRRVIEASGRSASVRATMEGSEDNFISIFPDDINGRTYGKILVPAPTSLLGSPHAATLPEDPAVQRAIQIFDRTSALDSHKAGVIYIGEGQSTEDEILQNCMGSPDYHEFVLSLGTLTRLKDAAFNTQGLDRMDNADGEHTIVWHNTLTELVFHLPTFMPNNEDVHLNTANKKKHIGNDYVNIVFNNSGSPFAMDTFPSQFNYVYIVITPSARTRFIQTRTQSTETDRKDRFYAVQVLTRAGYPTVSSAAEEKIISGSSLPDYVRNLALNECILSLMWAHREEPGEYPSSWRSRLLQIRRFWERYGDS
;
A
#
# COMPACT_ATOMS: atom_id res chain seq x y z
N MET A 1 24.83 -8.40 -36.09
CA MET A 1 26.03 -9.13 -36.56
C MET A 1 25.77 -9.70 -37.95
N LEU A 2 26.81 -10.22 -38.60
CA LEU A 2 26.91 -10.64 -40.02
C LEU A 2 25.91 -11.71 -40.51
N TYR A 3 25.52 -11.55 -41.79
CA TYR A 3 25.34 -12.53 -42.88
C TYR A 3 25.42 -14.06 -42.66
N LEU A 4 24.60 -14.79 -43.45
CA LEU A 4 24.82 -16.01 -44.29
C LEU A 4 23.46 -16.76 -44.38
N SER A 5 22.77 -17.07 -45.49
CA SER A 5 23.03 -17.42 -46.92
C SER A 5 23.32 -18.91 -47.23
N SER A 6 22.28 -19.66 -47.65
CA SER A 6 22.27 -20.76 -48.66
C SER A 6 20.88 -21.42 -48.70
N SER A 7 20.20 -21.85 -49.78
CA SER A 7 20.47 -22.16 -51.22
C SER A 7 20.78 -23.63 -51.57
N ALA A 8 19.76 -24.37 -52.07
CA ALA A 8 19.81 -25.57 -52.95
C ALA A 8 18.35 -26.00 -53.27
N SER A 9 17.79 -25.89 -54.50
CA SER A 9 17.93 -26.77 -55.69
C SER A 9 17.35 -28.19 -55.48
N VAL A 10 16.55 -28.81 -56.38
CA VAL A 10 16.83 -29.10 -57.81
C VAL A 10 15.55 -29.39 -58.63
N ASP A 11 15.43 -28.70 -59.78
CA ASP A 11 14.99 -29.07 -61.15
C ASP A 11 13.90 -30.11 -61.51
N GLY A 12 13.20 -29.78 -62.61
CA GLY A 12 12.42 -30.68 -63.47
C GLY A 12 11.87 -29.97 -64.74
N SER A 13 12.61 -30.01 -65.86
CA SER A 13 12.23 -29.50 -67.19
C SER A 13 11.13 -30.38 -67.84
N ASP A 14 10.39 -30.03 -68.91
CA ASP A 14 10.70 -29.36 -70.21
C ASP A 14 9.40 -28.72 -70.77
N SER A 15 9.36 -27.57 -71.47
CA SER A 15 10.03 -27.06 -72.68
C SER A 15 9.37 -27.43 -74.04
N VAL A 16 9.52 -26.50 -75.02
CA VAL A 16 9.12 -26.52 -76.46
C VAL A 16 7.67 -26.12 -76.85
N VAL A 17 7.35 -25.37 -77.94
CA VAL A 17 7.94 -24.14 -78.56
C VAL A 17 7.00 -23.45 -79.62
N HIS A 18 7.00 -22.11 -79.70
CA HIS A 18 6.65 -21.21 -80.87
C HIS A 18 5.25 -21.26 -81.57
N SER A 19 4.89 -20.37 -82.53
CA SER A 19 4.82 -18.88 -82.57
C SER A 19 4.35 -18.37 -83.96
N VAL A 20 3.29 -17.53 -84.04
CA VAL A 20 3.16 -16.35 -84.98
C VAL A 20 3.05 -16.74 -86.52
N PRO A 21 2.78 -15.87 -87.52
CA PRO A 21 1.66 -14.95 -87.83
C PRO A 21 0.99 -15.10 -89.25
N LEU A 22 0.15 -14.12 -89.64
CA LEU A 22 -0.22 -13.66 -91.02
C LEU A 22 -1.09 -14.60 -91.92
N VAL A 23 -1.94 -14.16 -92.89
CA VAL A 23 -2.80 -12.95 -93.15
C VAL A 23 -3.45 -13.07 -94.57
N LEU A 24 -4.57 -12.37 -94.87
CA LEU A 24 -5.33 -12.31 -96.17
C LEU A 24 -6.10 -13.61 -96.54
N HIS A 25 -7.21 -13.67 -97.30
CA HIS A 25 -8.06 -12.70 -98.06
C HIS A 25 -9.43 -13.40 -98.37
N SER A 26 -10.55 -12.82 -98.87
CA SER A 26 -11.01 -11.44 -99.17
C SER A 26 -12.54 -11.43 -99.44
N LYS A 27 -13.23 -10.27 -99.28
CA LYS A 27 -14.46 -9.82 -100.03
C LYS A 27 -15.77 -10.64 -99.84
N SER A 28 -17.00 -10.12 -99.88
CA SER A 28 -17.64 -8.78 -99.97
C SER A 28 -19.18 -8.99 -100.21
N PRO A 29 -20.08 -7.99 -100.37
CA PRO A 29 -20.29 -6.67 -99.70
C PRO A 29 -21.78 -6.33 -99.38
N SER A 30 -22.04 -5.10 -98.89
CA SER A 30 -23.24 -4.21 -99.15
C SER A 30 -24.64 -4.63 -98.64
N SER A 31 -25.62 -3.75 -98.34
CA SER A 31 -25.79 -2.27 -98.30
C SER A 31 -27.04 -1.93 -97.45
N ALA A 32 -27.15 -0.81 -96.70
CA ALA A 32 -27.77 0.49 -97.08
C ALA A 32 -29.12 0.39 -97.86
N ALA A 33 -30.19 1.20 -97.63
CA ALA A 33 -30.44 2.34 -96.71
C ALA A 33 -31.96 2.71 -96.63
N SER A 34 -32.28 3.77 -95.84
CA SER A 34 -33.34 4.79 -96.03
C SER A 34 -34.87 4.49 -95.96
N ASN A 35 -35.53 5.26 -95.08
CA ASN A 35 -36.78 6.05 -95.20
C ASN A 35 -38.17 5.53 -95.69
N ASP A 36 -39.18 6.22 -95.13
CA ASP A 36 -40.51 6.60 -95.63
C ASP A 36 -41.76 5.68 -95.50
N ARG A 37 -42.65 6.12 -94.59
CA ARG A 37 -44.06 6.56 -94.81
C ARG A 37 -45.07 5.74 -95.67
N ILE A 38 -46.25 5.55 -95.05
CA ILE A 38 -47.64 5.70 -95.59
C ILE A 38 -48.39 4.47 -96.19
N ALA A 39 -49.47 4.09 -95.47
CA ALA A 39 -50.85 3.75 -95.88
C ALA A 39 -51.30 2.47 -96.65
N ILE A 40 -52.23 1.74 -96.00
CA ILE A 40 -53.61 1.37 -96.44
C ILE A 40 -53.88 0.27 -97.52
N SER A 41 -54.83 -0.61 -97.16
CA SER A 41 -55.88 -1.34 -97.96
C SER A 41 -55.75 -2.83 -98.37
N ASN A 42 -56.59 -3.64 -97.71
CA ASN A 42 -57.69 -4.52 -98.18
C ASN A 42 -57.52 -5.68 -99.20
N ALA A 43 -58.18 -6.81 -98.82
CA ALA A 43 -58.88 -7.80 -99.67
C ALA A 43 -58.01 -8.72 -100.58
N ASN A 44 -58.32 -9.98 -100.90
CA ASN A 44 -59.41 -10.96 -100.61
C ASN A 44 -58.91 -12.38 -101.06
N SER A 45 -59.54 -13.56 -100.90
CA SER A 45 -60.76 -14.06 -100.21
C SER A 45 -60.83 -15.61 -100.32
N ASP A 46 -61.61 -16.27 -99.45
CA ASP A 46 -62.33 -17.56 -99.66
C ASP A 46 -61.53 -18.88 -99.90
N SER A 47 -61.96 -20.08 -99.46
CA SER A 47 -63.10 -20.50 -98.60
C SER A 47 -62.98 -21.99 -98.20
N ILE A 48 -63.64 -22.41 -97.10
CA ILE A 48 -64.48 -23.64 -96.93
C ILE A 48 -64.84 -23.84 -95.43
N GLN A 49 -66.11 -24.19 -95.16
CA GLN A 49 -66.70 -24.49 -93.82
C GLN A 49 -66.31 -25.92 -93.35
N ILE A 50 -66.59 -26.48 -92.17
CA ILE A 50 -67.68 -26.45 -91.17
C ILE A 50 -67.02 -26.94 -89.84
N ILE A 51 -67.26 -26.47 -88.60
CA ILE A 51 -68.38 -26.73 -87.67
C ILE A 51 -68.24 -25.78 -86.46
N GLN A 52 -69.35 -25.16 -86.01
CA GLN A 52 -69.42 -24.38 -84.77
C GLN A 52 -69.53 -25.26 -83.50
N ARG A 53 -68.89 -24.83 -82.40
CA ARG A 53 -69.49 -24.69 -81.04
C ARG A 53 -68.50 -23.94 -80.10
N PRO A 54 -68.94 -23.34 -78.98
CA PRO A 54 -68.84 -21.88 -78.83
C PRO A 54 -67.93 -21.41 -77.68
N GLU A 55 -67.59 -20.12 -77.68
CA GLU A 55 -67.23 -19.39 -76.45
C GLU A 55 -68.38 -19.44 -75.43
N PRO A 56 -68.07 -19.49 -74.12
CA PRO A 56 -68.48 -18.38 -73.26
C PRO A 56 -67.60 -18.11 -72.01
N LEU A 57 -67.68 -16.87 -71.49
CA LEU A 57 -67.50 -16.45 -70.08
C LEU A 57 -66.09 -16.27 -69.46
N ASP A 58 -64.98 -16.59 -70.12
CA ASP A 58 -63.69 -16.73 -69.42
C ASP A 58 -62.97 -15.43 -68.96
N VAL A 59 -63.31 -14.26 -69.51
CA VAL A 59 -62.66 -12.95 -69.21
C VAL A 59 -63.31 -12.19 -68.03
N ASP A 60 -64.55 -12.55 -67.67
CA ASP A 60 -65.32 -11.80 -66.66
C ASP A 60 -64.90 -12.17 -65.22
N ILE A 61 -64.39 -13.39 -65.02
CA ILE A 61 -64.07 -13.95 -63.70
C ILE A 61 -62.83 -13.29 -63.10
N GLY A 62 -61.69 -13.24 -63.82
CA GLY A 62 -60.46 -12.63 -63.32
C GLY A 62 -60.60 -11.12 -63.13
N GLN A 63 -61.32 -10.44 -64.02
CA GLN A 63 -61.64 -9.01 -63.88
C GLN A 63 -62.56 -8.73 -62.68
N THR A 64 -63.59 -9.55 -62.46
CA THR A 64 -64.49 -9.42 -61.30
C THR A 64 -63.76 -9.66 -59.97
N LEU A 65 -62.89 -10.68 -59.90
CA LEU A 65 -62.06 -10.95 -58.71
C LEU A 65 -61.08 -9.79 -58.43
N THR A 66 -60.40 -9.31 -59.47
CA THR A 66 -59.49 -8.16 -59.35
C THR A 66 -60.23 -6.91 -58.89
N ALA A 67 -61.43 -6.65 -59.43
CA ALA A 67 -62.27 -5.51 -59.04
C ALA A 67 -62.83 -5.64 -57.60
N ALA A 68 -63.09 -6.85 -57.13
CA ALA A 68 -63.51 -7.10 -55.75
C ALA A 68 -62.39 -6.78 -54.73
N ILE A 69 -61.15 -7.18 -55.03
CA ILE A 69 -59.98 -6.91 -54.17
C ILE A 69 -59.54 -5.44 -54.25
N ARG A 70 -59.61 -4.80 -55.43
CA ARG A 70 -59.18 -3.40 -55.66
C ARG A 70 -59.92 -2.38 -54.79
N ARG A 71 -61.13 -2.71 -54.34
CA ARG A 71 -61.92 -1.89 -53.41
C ARG A 71 -61.25 -1.71 -52.04
N PHE A 72 -60.31 -2.57 -51.68
CA PHE A 72 -59.59 -2.53 -50.41
C PHE A 72 -58.15 -1.98 -50.52
N SER A 73 -57.59 -1.79 -51.73
CA SER A 73 -56.20 -1.33 -51.92
C SER A 73 -55.97 0.18 -51.83
N GLY A 74 -56.96 0.95 -51.36
CA GLY A 74 -56.84 2.40 -51.13
C GLY A 74 -56.73 3.27 -52.39
N VAL A 75 -56.49 2.70 -53.58
CA VAL A 75 -56.31 3.42 -54.83
C VAL A 75 -57.65 3.62 -55.56
N GLN A 76 -58.22 4.82 -55.35
CA GLN A 76 -59.45 5.41 -55.94
C GLN A 76 -60.82 4.97 -55.38
N PRO A 77 -61.75 5.93 -55.18
CA PRO A 77 -63.14 5.64 -54.80
C PRO A 77 -64.02 5.43 -56.04
N THR A 78 -64.48 4.20 -56.31
CA THR A 78 -65.44 3.93 -57.39
C THR A 78 -66.85 3.64 -56.86
N THR A 79 -67.81 4.45 -57.30
CA THR A 79 -69.21 4.42 -56.87
C THR A 79 -70.03 3.36 -57.62
N GLU A 80 -69.79 2.08 -57.36
CA GLU A 80 -70.63 0.99 -57.88
C GLU A 80 -71.08 0.02 -56.78
N LYS A 81 -72.31 -0.51 -56.94
CA LYS A 81 -73.01 -1.23 -55.87
C LYS A 81 -72.46 -2.63 -55.59
N SER A 82 -72.81 -3.12 -54.41
CA SER A 82 -72.31 -4.32 -53.77
C SER A 82 -72.67 -5.64 -54.46
N HIS A 83 -71.66 -6.50 -54.65
CA HIS A 83 -71.82 -7.95 -54.70
C HIS A 83 -70.77 -8.59 -53.77
N GLY A 84 -71.22 -9.55 -52.95
CA GLY A 84 -70.34 -10.55 -52.32
C GLY A 84 -69.87 -10.28 -50.90
N PHE A 85 -68.87 -9.42 -50.73
CA PHE A 85 -67.84 -9.62 -49.69
C PHE A 85 -67.90 -8.65 -48.50
N SER A 86 -67.69 -9.18 -47.29
CA SER A 86 -67.77 -8.46 -46.01
C SER A 86 -66.47 -7.73 -45.64
N ASN A 87 -65.33 -8.34 -45.94
CA ASN A 87 -63.98 -7.87 -45.63
C ASN A 87 -62.99 -8.37 -46.71
N LEU A 88 -61.73 -7.97 -46.61
CA LEU A 88 -60.68 -8.38 -47.55
C LEU A 88 -60.33 -9.88 -47.42
N GLU A 89 -60.37 -10.43 -46.19
CA GLU A 89 -60.12 -11.86 -45.92
C GLU A 89 -61.08 -12.79 -46.69
N ASP A 90 -62.39 -12.50 -46.67
CA ASP A 90 -63.43 -13.24 -47.39
C ASP A 90 -63.20 -13.18 -48.91
N ALA A 91 -62.82 -12.01 -49.43
CA ALA A 91 -62.57 -11.77 -50.84
C ALA A 91 -61.34 -12.56 -51.33
N LEU A 92 -60.23 -12.49 -50.59
CA LEU A 92 -59.00 -13.23 -50.89
C LEU A 92 -59.18 -14.74 -50.76
N THR A 93 -59.90 -15.20 -49.73
CA THR A 93 -60.16 -16.63 -49.52
C THR A 93 -61.03 -17.22 -50.63
N GLN A 94 -62.07 -16.50 -51.08
CA GLN A 94 -62.89 -16.95 -52.21
C GLN A 94 -62.13 -16.84 -53.54
N ALA A 95 -61.31 -15.81 -53.75
CA ALA A 95 -60.41 -15.74 -54.91
C ALA A 95 -59.48 -16.96 -54.98
N ALA A 96 -58.88 -17.37 -53.85
CA ALA A 96 -58.04 -18.56 -53.79
C ALA A 96 -58.82 -19.83 -54.16
N VAL A 97 -60.01 -20.02 -53.59
CA VAL A 97 -60.89 -21.15 -53.95
C VAL A 97 -61.22 -21.16 -55.45
N ILE A 98 -61.51 -20.01 -56.06
CA ILE A 98 -61.85 -19.91 -57.48
C ILE A 98 -60.63 -20.20 -58.37
N VAL A 99 -59.46 -19.63 -58.06
CA VAL A 99 -58.21 -19.94 -58.77
C VAL A 99 -57.90 -21.44 -58.68
N ARG A 100 -58.00 -22.06 -57.49
CA ARG A 100 -57.71 -23.48 -57.28
C ARG A 100 -58.45 -24.43 -58.23
N TYR A 101 -59.72 -24.16 -58.49
CA TYR A 101 -60.56 -25.01 -59.35
C TYR A 101 -60.56 -24.59 -60.83
N ASN A 102 -60.10 -23.37 -61.16
CA ASN A 102 -60.21 -22.80 -62.51
C ASN A 102 -58.87 -22.31 -63.11
N ALA A 103 -57.73 -22.52 -62.46
CA ALA A 103 -56.42 -21.99 -62.86
C ALA A 103 -56.06 -22.21 -64.35
N LYS A 104 -56.44 -23.36 -64.92
CA LYS A 104 -56.21 -23.69 -66.33
C LYS A 104 -56.95 -22.79 -67.33
N TRP A 105 -57.96 -22.06 -66.89
CA TRP A 105 -58.84 -21.21 -67.71
C TRP A 105 -58.59 -19.71 -67.51
N LEU A 106 -57.74 -19.32 -66.55
CA LEU A 106 -57.38 -17.93 -66.31
C LEU A 106 -56.26 -17.48 -67.25
N ALA A 107 -56.42 -16.32 -67.87
CA ALA A 107 -55.40 -15.73 -68.72
C ALA A 107 -54.24 -15.15 -67.90
N GLU A 108 -53.01 -15.24 -68.43
CA GLU A 108 -51.78 -14.77 -67.76
C GLU A 108 -51.89 -13.31 -67.28
N SER A 109 -52.43 -12.44 -68.13
CA SER A 109 -52.66 -11.01 -67.82
C SER A 109 -53.64 -10.76 -66.68
N GLU A 110 -54.59 -11.68 -66.44
CA GLU A 110 -55.54 -11.56 -65.33
C GLU A 110 -54.93 -12.04 -64.01
N ILE A 111 -54.05 -13.05 -64.07
CA ILE A 111 -53.24 -13.48 -62.92
C ILE A 111 -52.29 -12.36 -62.48
N VAL A 112 -51.62 -11.68 -63.43
CA VAL A 112 -50.81 -10.48 -63.16
C VAL A 112 -51.63 -9.40 -62.45
N ALA A 113 -52.79 -9.05 -63.00
CA ALA A 113 -53.65 -8.00 -62.44
C ALA A 113 -54.22 -8.37 -61.05
N LEU A 114 -54.55 -9.64 -60.82
CA LEU A 114 -55.04 -10.16 -59.55
C LEU A 114 -53.95 -10.16 -58.46
N LEU A 115 -52.74 -10.63 -58.80
CA LEU A 115 -51.59 -10.65 -57.88
C LEU A 115 -51.17 -9.23 -57.48
N GLN A 116 -51.00 -8.32 -58.43
CA GLN A 116 -50.64 -6.93 -58.12
C GLN A 116 -51.69 -6.29 -57.20
N CYS A 117 -52.97 -6.47 -57.52
CA CYS A 117 -54.07 -5.95 -56.70
C CYS A 117 -54.11 -6.55 -55.29
N THR A 118 -53.75 -7.83 -55.15
CA THR A 118 -53.62 -8.52 -53.86
C THR A 118 -52.46 -7.96 -53.05
N ILE A 119 -51.30 -7.75 -53.68
CA ILE A 119 -50.10 -7.15 -53.04
C ILE A 119 -50.41 -5.73 -52.57
N ASP A 120 -50.94 -4.87 -53.45
CA ASP A 120 -51.30 -3.49 -53.14
C ASP A 120 -52.31 -3.40 -51.99
N ALA A 121 -53.30 -4.30 -51.96
CA ALA A 121 -54.27 -4.39 -50.86
C ALA A 121 -53.59 -4.84 -49.56
N ALA A 122 -52.93 -5.98 -49.57
CA ALA A 122 -52.37 -6.61 -48.38
C ALA A 122 -51.20 -5.83 -47.77
N ALA A 123 -50.37 -5.15 -48.58
CA ALA A 123 -49.22 -4.37 -48.13
C ALA A 123 -49.58 -3.20 -47.18
N THR A 124 -50.84 -2.75 -47.19
CA THR A 124 -51.36 -1.70 -46.28
C THR A 124 -52.02 -2.27 -45.01
N THR A 125 -52.28 -3.57 -44.94
CA THR A 125 -52.96 -4.22 -43.81
C THR A 125 -52.01 -4.56 -42.67
N SER A 126 -52.55 -4.61 -41.44
CA SER A 126 -51.85 -5.09 -40.23
C SER A 126 -52.53 -6.31 -39.60
N THR A 127 -53.50 -6.91 -40.30
CA THR A 127 -54.31 -8.02 -39.80
C THR A 127 -53.69 -9.35 -40.21
N SER A 128 -53.26 -10.17 -39.25
CA SER A 128 -52.65 -11.48 -39.54
C SER A 128 -53.56 -12.44 -40.33
N ALA A 129 -54.88 -12.24 -40.30
CA ALA A 129 -55.84 -13.06 -41.06
C ALA A 129 -55.90 -12.65 -42.54
N GLU A 130 -55.97 -11.34 -42.83
CA GLU A 130 -55.92 -10.79 -44.20
C GLU A 130 -54.58 -11.12 -44.87
N LEU A 131 -53.47 -10.99 -44.16
CA LEU A 131 -52.14 -11.41 -44.64
C LEU A 131 -52.09 -12.93 -44.90
N SER A 132 -52.68 -13.77 -44.03
CA SER A 132 -52.74 -15.21 -44.24
C SER A 132 -53.59 -15.58 -45.47
N ALA A 133 -54.67 -14.85 -45.73
CA ALA A 133 -55.51 -15.07 -46.91
C ALA A 133 -54.80 -14.61 -48.20
N ALA A 134 -54.03 -13.52 -48.16
CA ALA A 134 -53.21 -13.04 -49.27
C ALA A 134 -52.09 -14.04 -49.61
N VAL A 135 -51.34 -14.51 -48.61
CA VAL A 135 -50.30 -15.54 -48.78
C VAL A 135 -50.88 -16.85 -49.33
N ASN A 136 -52.05 -17.29 -48.85
CA ASN A 136 -52.73 -18.48 -49.37
C ASN A 136 -53.25 -18.31 -50.82
N LEU A 137 -53.61 -17.09 -51.24
CA LEU A 137 -53.93 -16.80 -52.64
C LEU A 137 -52.66 -16.88 -53.51
N VAL A 138 -51.53 -16.33 -53.06
CA VAL A 138 -50.23 -16.49 -53.74
C VAL A 138 -49.86 -17.97 -53.86
N ASP A 139 -49.96 -18.74 -52.77
CA ASP A 139 -49.71 -20.19 -52.75
C ASP A 139 -50.56 -20.94 -53.77
N THR A 140 -51.85 -20.59 -53.83
CA THR A 140 -52.77 -21.22 -54.77
C THR A 140 -52.41 -20.89 -56.22
N VAL A 141 -51.93 -19.67 -56.51
CA VAL A 141 -51.44 -19.31 -57.84
C VAL A 141 -50.15 -20.08 -58.17
N THR A 142 -49.22 -20.22 -57.23
CA THR A 142 -47.93 -20.92 -57.45
C THR A 142 -48.06 -22.43 -57.56
N VAL A 143 -49.05 -23.04 -56.89
CA VAL A 143 -49.29 -24.49 -56.92
C VAL A 143 -50.17 -24.92 -58.11
N TYR A 144 -51.17 -24.11 -58.49
CA TYR A 144 -52.16 -24.50 -59.51
C TYR A 144 -51.98 -23.79 -60.86
N SER A 145 -51.11 -22.78 -60.98
CA SER A 145 -50.83 -22.04 -62.22
C SER A 145 -49.32 -21.80 -62.41
N LEU A 146 -48.96 -21.23 -63.57
CA LEU A 146 -47.61 -20.71 -63.82
C LEU A 146 -47.54 -19.26 -63.32
N LEU A 147 -46.61 -18.95 -62.41
CA LEU A 147 -46.36 -17.58 -61.97
C LEU A 147 -45.69 -16.78 -63.11
N PRO A 148 -46.26 -15.66 -63.57
CA PRO A 148 -45.63 -14.83 -64.59
C PRO A 148 -44.35 -14.18 -64.06
N SER A 149 -43.24 -14.29 -64.80
CA SER A 149 -41.92 -13.77 -64.37
C SER A 149 -41.92 -12.27 -64.09
N GLN A 150 -42.84 -11.52 -64.71
CA GLN A 150 -43.01 -10.07 -64.49
C GLN A 150 -43.46 -9.73 -63.06
N CYS A 151 -44.21 -10.62 -62.38
CA CYS A 151 -44.68 -10.40 -61.02
C CYS A 151 -43.72 -10.94 -59.94
N LEU A 152 -42.66 -11.67 -60.33
CA LEU A 152 -41.82 -12.40 -59.39
C LEU A 152 -41.17 -11.47 -58.35
N LYS A 153 -40.62 -10.33 -58.79
CA LYS A 153 -39.98 -9.35 -57.89
C LYS A 153 -40.96 -8.77 -56.87
N ASP A 154 -42.17 -8.40 -57.29
CA ASP A 154 -43.18 -7.80 -56.42
C ASP A 154 -43.76 -8.84 -55.43
N VAL A 155 -43.95 -10.09 -55.87
CA VAL A 155 -44.33 -11.21 -55.00
C VAL A 155 -43.24 -11.49 -53.96
N VAL A 156 -41.96 -11.51 -54.35
CA VAL A 156 -40.84 -11.75 -53.42
C VAL A 156 -40.69 -10.60 -52.41
N LYS A 157 -40.83 -9.33 -52.85
CA LYS A 157 -40.89 -8.16 -51.95
C LYS A 157 -42.06 -8.27 -50.95
N PHE A 158 -43.26 -8.62 -51.43
CA PHE A 158 -44.43 -8.81 -50.58
C PHE A 158 -44.25 -9.95 -49.56
N LEU A 159 -43.78 -11.13 -50.00
CA LEU A 159 -43.54 -12.26 -49.10
C LEU A 159 -42.48 -11.92 -48.05
N SER A 160 -41.43 -11.18 -48.41
CA SER A 160 -40.42 -10.66 -47.47
C SER A 160 -41.05 -9.73 -46.42
N GLN A 161 -41.86 -8.76 -46.84
CA GLN A 161 -42.61 -7.87 -45.94
C GLN A 161 -43.50 -8.64 -44.97
N VAL A 162 -44.24 -9.65 -45.46
CA VAL A 162 -45.13 -10.47 -44.61
C VAL A 162 -44.33 -11.37 -43.67
N TYR A 163 -43.19 -11.90 -44.10
CA TYR A 163 -42.30 -12.69 -43.25
C TYR A 163 -41.75 -11.86 -42.08
N TYR A 164 -41.23 -10.65 -42.35
CA TYR A 164 -40.83 -9.71 -41.30
C TYR A 164 -41.97 -9.39 -40.33
N ALA A 165 -43.16 -9.10 -40.88
CA ALA A 165 -44.34 -8.78 -40.09
C ALA A 165 -44.76 -9.97 -39.19
N ALA A 166 -44.68 -11.20 -39.69
CA ALA A 166 -45.02 -12.40 -38.95
C ALA A 166 -43.98 -12.74 -37.87
N THR A 167 -42.68 -12.73 -38.20
CA THR A 167 -41.60 -13.17 -37.32
C THR A 167 -41.24 -12.13 -36.25
N ARG A 168 -41.10 -10.85 -36.63
CA ARG A 168 -40.68 -9.78 -35.69
C ARG A 168 -41.84 -8.92 -35.17
N ALA A 169 -42.72 -8.42 -36.05
CA ALA A 169 -43.70 -7.40 -35.67
C ALA A 169 -44.95 -7.94 -34.93
N HIS A 170 -45.46 -9.11 -35.34
CA HIS A 170 -46.67 -9.73 -34.77
C HIS A 170 -46.41 -11.06 -34.03
N LYS A 171 -45.23 -11.67 -34.22
CA LYS A 171 -44.81 -12.97 -33.63
C LYS A 171 -45.81 -14.11 -33.87
N THR A 172 -46.38 -14.16 -35.07
CA THR A 172 -47.36 -15.18 -35.49
C THR A 172 -46.65 -16.33 -36.21
N ASN A 173 -46.04 -17.24 -35.44
CA ASN A 173 -45.30 -18.41 -35.98
C ASN A 173 -46.06 -19.17 -37.08
N LYS A 174 -47.39 -19.30 -36.97
CA LYS A 174 -48.21 -19.95 -38.01
C LYS A 174 -48.18 -19.19 -39.35
N LEU A 175 -48.25 -17.86 -39.33
CA LEU A 175 -48.19 -17.03 -40.54
C LEU A 175 -46.78 -17.06 -41.16
N ALA A 176 -45.73 -16.98 -40.32
CA ALA A 176 -44.35 -17.10 -40.76
C ALA A 176 -44.11 -18.46 -41.42
N GLN A 177 -44.57 -19.55 -40.79
CA GLN A 177 -44.48 -20.91 -41.33
C GLN A 177 -45.22 -21.05 -42.66
N THR A 178 -46.47 -20.55 -42.80
CA THR A 178 -47.16 -20.58 -44.10
C THR A 178 -46.44 -19.73 -45.15
N THR A 179 -45.92 -18.56 -44.79
CA THR A 179 -45.20 -17.68 -45.73
C THR A 179 -43.91 -18.35 -46.22
N TRP A 180 -43.18 -19.04 -45.32
CA TRP A 180 -42.05 -19.88 -45.70
C TRP A 180 -42.46 -21.05 -46.60
N THR A 181 -43.58 -21.74 -46.34
CA THR A 181 -44.07 -22.81 -47.23
C THR A 181 -44.34 -22.30 -48.65
N VAL A 182 -44.93 -21.11 -48.82
CA VAL A 182 -45.12 -20.50 -50.16
C VAL A 182 -43.78 -20.17 -50.81
N LEU A 183 -42.83 -19.62 -50.04
CA LEU A 183 -41.50 -19.31 -50.55
C LEU A 183 -40.74 -20.58 -50.95
N LEU A 184 -40.90 -21.67 -50.19
CA LEU A 184 -40.33 -22.99 -50.48
C LEU A 184 -40.91 -23.57 -51.77
N HIS A 185 -42.23 -23.51 -51.97
CA HIS A 185 -42.85 -23.90 -53.24
C HIS A 185 -42.31 -23.10 -54.44
N LEU A 186 -41.95 -21.83 -54.25
CA LEU A 186 -41.29 -21.01 -55.28
C LEU A 186 -39.83 -21.43 -55.51
N LEU A 187 -39.08 -21.71 -54.44
CA LEU A 187 -37.67 -22.12 -54.47
C LEU A 187 -37.47 -23.52 -55.08
N GLU A 188 -38.37 -24.47 -54.81
CA GLU A 188 -38.39 -25.80 -55.42
C GLU A 188 -38.90 -25.79 -56.87
N SER A 189 -39.41 -24.66 -57.36
CA SER A 189 -39.90 -24.50 -58.73
C SER A 189 -38.77 -24.14 -59.71
N HIS A 190 -39.08 -24.18 -61.00
CA HIS A 190 -38.23 -23.67 -62.08
C HIS A 190 -37.83 -22.17 -61.99
N LEU A 191 -38.36 -21.43 -61.00
CA LEU A 191 -38.01 -20.03 -60.71
C LEU A 191 -37.03 -19.87 -59.53
N GLY A 192 -36.57 -20.95 -58.90
CA GLY A 192 -35.78 -20.89 -57.65
C GLY A 192 -34.58 -19.93 -57.70
N ASP A 193 -33.72 -20.04 -58.71
CA ASP A 193 -32.57 -19.13 -58.88
C ASP A 193 -33.01 -17.66 -59.06
N GLN A 194 -34.15 -17.44 -59.73
CA GLN A 194 -34.70 -16.10 -59.95
C GLN A 194 -35.34 -15.52 -58.67
N VAL A 195 -35.80 -16.36 -57.74
CA VAL A 195 -36.26 -15.95 -56.40
C VAL A 195 -35.07 -15.43 -55.59
N VAL A 196 -33.93 -16.14 -55.62
CA VAL A 196 -32.70 -15.70 -54.94
C VAL A 196 -32.19 -14.38 -55.52
N VAL A 197 -32.11 -14.25 -56.86
CA VAL A 197 -31.74 -12.98 -57.50
C VAL A 197 -32.74 -11.86 -57.13
N ALA A 198 -34.04 -12.15 -57.06
CA ALA A 198 -35.04 -11.17 -56.66
C ALA A 198 -34.97 -10.78 -55.16
N LEU A 199 -34.44 -11.63 -54.28
CA LEU A 199 -34.15 -11.28 -52.88
C LEU A 199 -32.93 -10.37 -52.79
N LEU A 200 -31.84 -10.67 -53.51
CA LEU A 200 -30.62 -9.87 -53.53
C LEU A 200 -30.83 -8.49 -54.18
N ASP A 201 -31.66 -8.41 -55.22
CA ASP A 201 -32.08 -7.17 -55.90
C ASP A 201 -32.77 -6.17 -54.94
N ILE A 202 -33.36 -6.63 -53.81
CA ILE A 202 -33.92 -5.76 -52.77
C ILE A 202 -32.82 -4.94 -52.07
N PHE A 203 -31.62 -5.51 -51.90
CA PHE A 203 -30.49 -4.83 -51.28
C PHE A 203 -29.76 -3.92 -52.28
N GLU A 204 -29.57 -4.40 -53.52
CA GLU A 204 -28.89 -3.63 -54.58
C GLU A 204 -29.72 -2.40 -55.01
N SER A 205 -31.06 -2.51 -55.08
CA SER A 205 -31.95 -1.41 -55.47
C SER A 205 -32.34 -0.46 -54.32
N ALA A 206 -31.60 -0.46 -53.21
CA ALA A 206 -31.98 0.22 -51.97
C ALA A 206 -31.71 1.74 -52.03
N ASP A 207 -32.77 2.51 -52.28
CA ASP A 207 -32.77 3.98 -52.28
C ASP A 207 -33.23 4.57 -50.93
N GLU A 208 -32.64 5.71 -50.53
CA GLU A 208 -32.85 6.38 -49.23
C GLU A 208 -34.36 6.59 -48.95
N THR A 209 -35.08 7.08 -49.96
CA THR A 209 -36.54 7.36 -49.87
C THR A 209 -37.40 6.11 -49.67
N GLN A 210 -36.92 4.94 -50.08
CA GLN A 210 -37.64 3.67 -49.91
C GLN A 210 -37.36 3.06 -48.53
N LEU A 211 -36.12 3.17 -48.04
CA LEU A 211 -35.67 2.65 -46.75
C LEU A 211 -36.26 3.40 -45.54
N GLU A 212 -36.56 4.70 -45.68
CA GLU A 212 -37.34 5.44 -44.68
C GLU A 212 -38.79 4.94 -44.55
N SER A 213 -39.34 4.32 -45.60
CA SER A 213 -40.72 3.86 -45.59
C SER A 213 -40.88 2.59 -44.75
N ARG A 214 -41.95 2.51 -43.93
CA ARG A 214 -42.27 1.31 -43.13
C ARG A 214 -42.39 0.04 -43.99
N ILE A 215 -42.80 0.18 -45.25
CA ILE A 215 -42.93 -0.93 -46.20
C ILE A 215 -41.55 -1.37 -46.70
N GLY A 216 -40.72 -0.44 -47.20
CA GLY A 216 -39.38 -0.75 -47.69
C GLY A 216 -38.45 -1.32 -46.61
N TYR A 217 -38.48 -0.77 -45.39
CA TYR A 217 -37.77 -1.36 -44.25
C TYR A 217 -38.21 -2.80 -43.96
N ALA A 218 -39.53 -3.07 -43.97
CA ALA A 218 -40.05 -4.43 -43.74
C ALA A 218 -39.71 -5.39 -44.89
N GLN A 219 -39.61 -4.92 -46.13
CA GLN A 219 -39.14 -5.70 -47.27
C GLN A 219 -37.66 -6.09 -47.10
N LEU A 220 -36.79 -5.12 -46.79
CA LEU A 220 -35.36 -5.37 -46.59
C LEU A 220 -35.08 -6.24 -45.36
N ALA A 221 -35.64 -5.91 -44.19
CA ALA A 221 -35.45 -6.70 -42.98
C ALA A 221 -36.06 -8.10 -43.11
N GLY A 222 -37.13 -8.25 -43.89
CA GLY A 222 -37.71 -9.55 -44.23
C GLY A 222 -36.83 -10.39 -45.13
N ALA A 223 -36.24 -9.78 -46.16
CA ALA A 223 -35.29 -10.44 -47.06
C ALA A 223 -34.03 -10.89 -46.28
N LEU A 224 -33.49 -10.05 -45.40
CA LEU A 224 -32.37 -10.41 -44.51
C LEU A 224 -32.68 -11.63 -43.62
N LEU A 225 -33.87 -11.67 -43.01
CA LEU A 225 -34.30 -12.81 -42.18
C LEU A 225 -34.50 -14.08 -43.03
N ILE A 226 -35.13 -13.98 -44.20
CA ILE A 226 -35.32 -15.11 -45.11
C ILE A 226 -33.97 -15.71 -45.52
N VAL A 227 -33.02 -14.85 -45.94
CA VAL A 227 -31.68 -15.26 -46.36
C VAL A 227 -30.93 -15.91 -45.21
N SER A 228 -30.90 -15.29 -44.03
CA SER A 228 -30.11 -15.79 -42.89
C SER A 228 -30.70 -17.00 -42.17
N GLU A 229 -32.03 -17.07 -42.01
CA GLU A 229 -32.68 -18.16 -41.25
C GLU A 229 -32.91 -19.43 -42.11
N ASN A 230 -32.98 -19.33 -43.45
CA ASN A 230 -33.46 -20.45 -44.28
C ASN A 230 -32.71 -20.71 -45.61
N LEU A 231 -32.04 -19.71 -46.20
CA LEU A 231 -31.32 -19.87 -47.49
C LEU A 231 -29.79 -19.93 -47.35
N PHE A 232 -29.28 -19.65 -46.15
CA PHE A 232 -27.85 -19.74 -45.90
C PHE A 232 -27.37 -21.19 -45.98
N GLU A 233 -26.29 -21.43 -46.74
CA GLU A 233 -25.76 -22.76 -47.07
C GLU A 233 -25.42 -23.61 -45.82
N GLY A 234 -25.21 -22.94 -44.69
CA GLY A 234 -24.92 -23.54 -43.39
C GLY A 234 -26.08 -24.07 -42.54
N VAL A 235 -27.34 -23.86 -42.95
CA VAL A 235 -28.52 -24.22 -42.12
C VAL A 235 -29.19 -25.52 -42.60
N ASN A 236 -29.02 -25.90 -43.86
CA ASN A 236 -29.77 -26.96 -44.53
C ASN A 236 -29.12 -28.36 -44.43
N ASP A 237 -28.63 -28.73 -43.25
CA ASP A 237 -27.89 -29.98 -43.00
C ASP A 237 -28.77 -31.27 -42.98
N SER A 238 -30.05 -31.17 -43.37
CA SER A 238 -30.95 -32.33 -43.47
C SER A 238 -32.05 -32.22 -44.54
N GLU A 239 -32.07 -33.21 -45.44
CA GLU A 239 -33.16 -33.66 -46.32
C GLU A 239 -33.56 -32.84 -47.58
N HIS A 240 -33.17 -31.57 -47.76
CA HIS A 240 -33.56 -30.76 -48.95
C HIS A 240 -32.38 -30.26 -49.82
N SER A 241 -31.69 -31.17 -50.53
CA SER A 241 -30.54 -30.84 -51.40
C SER A 241 -30.90 -30.24 -52.78
N THR A 242 -32.05 -29.56 -52.91
CA THR A 242 -32.59 -29.07 -54.19
C THR A 242 -32.94 -27.58 -54.18
N ILE A 243 -32.73 -26.89 -53.06
CA ILE A 243 -33.00 -25.46 -52.88
C ILE A 243 -31.73 -24.67 -53.23
N PRO A 244 -31.80 -23.55 -53.99
CA PRO A 244 -30.66 -22.68 -54.21
C PRO A 244 -30.18 -22.03 -52.90
N SER A 245 -28.89 -22.18 -52.58
CA SER A 245 -28.26 -21.54 -51.42
C SER A 245 -27.75 -20.13 -51.75
N VAL A 246 -27.60 -19.30 -50.71
CA VAL A 246 -26.94 -17.98 -50.79
C VAL A 246 -25.62 -18.04 -49.99
N THR A 247 -24.51 -17.70 -50.64
CA THR A 247 -23.22 -17.55 -49.95
C THR A 247 -23.15 -16.21 -49.22
N LEU A 248 -22.35 -16.12 -48.16
CA LEU A 248 -22.18 -14.88 -47.39
C LEU A 248 -21.51 -13.80 -48.24
N THR A 249 -20.57 -14.20 -49.11
CA THR A 249 -19.91 -13.28 -50.05
C THR A 249 -20.93 -12.59 -50.98
N GLN A 250 -21.85 -13.34 -51.60
CA GLN A 250 -22.90 -12.79 -52.46
C GLN A 250 -23.84 -11.84 -51.72
N LEU A 251 -24.14 -12.14 -50.44
CA LEU A 251 -24.94 -11.24 -49.62
C LEU A 251 -24.19 -9.93 -49.35
N LEU A 252 -22.92 -10.00 -48.93
CA LEU A 252 -22.11 -8.82 -48.59
C LEU A 252 -21.94 -7.85 -49.77
N ASP A 253 -21.66 -8.36 -50.98
CA ASP A 253 -21.53 -7.56 -52.21
C ASP A 253 -22.79 -6.69 -52.49
N THR A 254 -23.97 -7.18 -52.10
CA THR A 254 -25.25 -6.52 -52.37
C THR A 254 -25.72 -5.57 -51.27
N LEU A 255 -25.12 -5.62 -50.07
CA LEU A 255 -25.57 -4.84 -48.91
C LEU A 255 -25.00 -3.42 -48.84
N TRP A 256 -23.94 -3.11 -49.60
CA TRP A 256 -23.28 -1.79 -49.53
C TRP A 256 -24.23 -0.59 -49.75
N PRO A 257 -25.15 -0.58 -50.75
CA PRO A 257 -26.09 0.52 -50.92
C PRO A 257 -27.02 0.71 -49.71
N ALA A 258 -27.43 -0.38 -49.05
CA ALA A 258 -28.30 -0.35 -47.88
C ALA A 258 -27.59 0.15 -46.60
N VAL A 259 -26.27 -0.06 -46.47
CA VAL A 259 -25.47 0.49 -45.36
C VAL A 259 -25.31 2.00 -45.47
N VAL A 260 -25.00 2.47 -46.69
CA VAL A 260 -24.74 3.89 -46.98
C VAL A 260 -26.05 4.70 -46.94
N ASN A 261 -27.08 4.27 -47.66
CA ASN A 261 -28.36 4.98 -47.79
C ASN A 261 -29.36 4.67 -46.66
N GLY A 262 -29.03 3.75 -45.76
CA GLY A 262 -29.94 3.25 -44.73
C GLY A 262 -30.08 4.18 -43.52
N THR A 263 -31.19 3.99 -42.80
CA THR A 263 -31.40 4.55 -41.45
C THR A 263 -30.71 3.68 -40.40
N ASP A 264 -30.59 4.18 -39.17
CA ASP A 264 -29.94 3.42 -38.08
C ASP A 264 -30.63 2.07 -37.79
N SER A 265 -31.96 1.98 -37.98
CA SER A 265 -32.69 0.71 -37.92
C SER A 265 -32.27 -0.29 -39.01
N VAL A 266 -31.89 0.17 -40.21
CA VAL A 266 -31.36 -0.71 -41.27
C VAL A 266 -29.98 -1.24 -40.87
N ARG A 267 -29.12 -0.36 -40.32
CA ARG A 267 -27.78 -0.75 -39.82
C ARG A 267 -27.88 -1.77 -38.69
N VAL A 268 -28.79 -1.57 -37.73
CA VAL A 268 -29.06 -2.54 -36.66
C VAL A 268 -29.57 -3.88 -37.21
N ALA A 269 -30.50 -3.88 -38.18
CA ALA A 269 -30.98 -5.12 -38.80
C ALA A 269 -29.87 -5.89 -39.53
N ILE A 270 -28.96 -5.19 -40.21
CA ILE A 270 -27.77 -5.79 -40.85
C ILE A 270 -26.84 -6.36 -39.77
N MET A 271 -26.59 -5.63 -38.68
CA MET A 271 -25.77 -6.13 -37.55
C MET A 271 -26.37 -7.36 -36.86
N GLU A 272 -27.69 -7.40 -36.59
CA GLU A 272 -28.38 -8.59 -36.04
C GLU A 272 -28.23 -9.80 -36.97
N THR A 273 -28.38 -9.59 -38.28
CA THR A 273 -28.26 -10.64 -39.29
C THR A 273 -26.83 -11.17 -39.36
N MET A 274 -25.84 -10.28 -39.42
CA MET A 274 -24.42 -10.66 -39.46
C MET A 274 -23.98 -11.33 -38.16
N GLN A 275 -24.46 -10.87 -37.00
CA GLN A 275 -24.23 -11.54 -35.72
C GLN A 275 -24.78 -12.97 -35.74
N THR A 276 -25.96 -13.20 -36.33
CA THR A 276 -26.59 -14.53 -36.43
C THR A 276 -25.83 -15.44 -37.39
N LEU A 277 -25.52 -14.95 -38.59
CA LEU A 277 -24.76 -15.69 -39.61
C LEU A 277 -23.36 -16.09 -39.12
N LEU A 278 -22.66 -15.17 -38.46
CA LEU A 278 -21.34 -15.43 -37.90
C LEU A 278 -21.36 -16.49 -36.78
N LEU A 279 -22.49 -16.87 -36.19
CA LEU A 279 -22.52 -18.00 -35.23
C LEU A 279 -22.31 -19.37 -35.91
N HIS A 280 -22.49 -19.48 -37.23
CA HIS A 280 -22.31 -20.73 -37.97
C HIS A 280 -20.87 -20.86 -38.51
N GLU A 281 -20.24 -22.03 -38.29
CA GLU A 281 -18.90 -22.37 -38.80
C GLU A 281 -18.81 -22.29 -40.34
N SER A 282 -19.89 -22.67 -41.02
CA SER A 282 -20.03 -22.58 -42.48
C SER A 282 -19.89 -21.16 -43.03
N ALA A 283 -20.26 -20.13 -42.27
CA ALA A 283 -20.01 -18.73 -42.64
C ALA A 283 -18.52 -18.36 -42.57
N VAL A 284 -17.76 -18.94 -41.63
CA VAL A 284 -16.31 -18.77 -41.53
C VAL A 284 -15.63 -19.43 -42.73
N VAL A 285 -16.04 -20.66 -43.05
CA VAL A 285 -15.50 -21.42 -44.19
C VAL A 285 -15.76 -20.72 -45.53
N ASP A 286 -16.94 -20.12 -45.73
CA ASP A 286 -17.25 -19.36 -46.95
C ASP A 286 -16.40 -18.08 -47.08
N LEU A 287 -16.24 -17.32 -45.98
CA LEU A 287 -15.40 -16.11 -45.96
C LEU A 287 -13.91 -16.44 -46.18
N ASP A 288 -13.41 -17.52 -45.60
CA ASP A 288 -12.04 -18.01 -45.80
C ASP A 288 -11.82 -18.47 -47.25
N ALA A 289 -12.78 -19.22 -47.83
CA ALA A 289 -12.68 -19.74 -49.19
C ALA A 289 -12.66 -18.64 -50.26
N HIS A 290 -13.35 -17.52 -50.02
CA HIS A 290 -13.46 -16.39 -50.95
C HIS A 290 -12.56 -15.20 -50.59
N CYS A 291 -11.86 -15.25 -49.44
CA CYS A 291 -11.05 -14.15 -48.89
C CYS A 291 -11.85 -12.86 -48.63
N SER A 292 -13.12 -13.00 -48.24
CA SER A 292 -14.11 -11.89 -48.20
C SER A 292 -14.23 -11.19 -46.83
N TRP A 293 -13.29 -11.45 -45.91
CA TRP A 293 -13.22 -10.80 -44.60
C TRP A 293 -13.09 -9.27 -44.68
N ASP A 294 -12.43 -8.76 -45.71
CA ASP A 294 -12.28 -7.33 -45.97
C ASP A 294 -13.61 -6.67 -46.31
N LEU A 295 -14.40 -7.32 -47.18
CA LEU A 295 -15.75 -6.89 -47.57
C LEU A 295 -16.72 -6.91 -46.38
N LEU A 296 -16.58 -7.90 -45.49
CA LEU A 296 -17.34 -7.95 -44.24
C LEU A 296 -17.02 -6.73 -43.35
N LEU A 297 -15.75 -6.33 -43.24
CA LEU A 297 -15.38 -5.14 -42.47
C LEU A 297 -15.85 -3.85 -43.13
N GLU A 298 -15.75 -3.73 -44.45
CA GLU A 298 -16.25 -2.57 -45.20
C GLU A 298 -17.74 -2.34 -44.93
N VAL A 299 -18.56 -3.40 -44.97
CA VAL A 299 -20.00 -3.36 -44.64
C VAL A 299 -20.26 -3.03 -43.15
N LEU A 300 -19.46 -3.57 -42.22
CA LEU A 300 -19.72 -3.47 -40.78
C LEU A 300 -19.15 -2.21 -40.09
N GLU A 301 -18.02 -1.66 -40.55
CA GLU A 301 -17.40 -0.48 -39.93
C GLU A 301 -18.35 0.74 -39.91
N PRO A 302 -19.03 1.12 -41.01
CA PRO A 302 -20.01 2.22 -41.00
C PRO A 302 -21.22 1.91 -40.11
N CYS A 303 -21.66 0.64 -40.05
CA CYS A 303 -22.77 0.25 -39.18
C CYS A 303 -22.43 0.49 -37.71
N ILE A 304 -21.27 0.00 -37.27
CA ILE A 304 -20.83 0.06 -35.87
C ILE A 304 -20.47 1.50 -35.47
N THR A 305 -19.76 2.25 -36.32
CA THR A 305 -19.31 3.61 -36.01
C THR A 305 -20.44 4.64 -35.98
N LEU A 306 -21.50 4.44 -36.79
CA LEU A 306 -22.68 5.32 -36.79
C LEU A 306 -23.71 4.94 -35.72
N THR A 307 -23.71 3.70 -35.22
CA THR A 307 -24.66 3.22 -34.18
C THR A 307 -23.97 2.60 -32.94
N PRO A 308 -23.03 3.30 -32.27
CA PRO A 308 -22.17 2.74 -31.21
C PRO A 308 -22.90 2.42 -29.89
N ASP A 309 -24.08 3.00 -29.66
CA ASP A 309 -24.89 2.79 -28.45
C ASP A 309 -25.69 1.47 -28.47
N ASP A 310 -25.75 0.77 -29.61
CA ASP A 310 -26.51 -0.46 -29.77
C ASP A 310 -25.85 -1.68 -29.07
N PRO A 311 -26.59 -2.50 -28.31
CA PRO A 311 -26.03 -3.68 -27.64
C PRO A 311 -25.57 -4.80 -28.60
N GLY A 312 -26.11 -4.85 -29.82
CA GLY A 312 -25.67 -5.74 -30.90
C GLY A 312 -24.26 -5.40 -31.37
N ALA A 313 -23.94 -4.11 -31.56
CA ALA A 313 -22.61 -3.65 -31.98
C ALA A 313 -21.49 -4.18 -31.05
N LYS A 314 -21.68 -4.11 -29.72
CA LYS A 314 -20.72 -4.66 -28.73
C LYS A 314 -20.60 -6.18 -28.76
N THR A 315 -21.65 -6.88 -29.17
CA THR A 315 -21.63 -8.34 -29.27
C THR A 315 -20.97 -8.79 -30.58
N LEU A 316 -21.26 -8.09 -31.68
CA LEU A 316 -20.65 -8.30 -32.98
C LEU A 316 -19.13 -8.06 -32.96
N VAL A 317 -18.67 -6.96 -32.36
CA VAL A 317 -17.22 -6.69 -32.25
C VAL A 317 -16.51 -7.74 -31.38
N LYS A 318 -17.14 -8.29 -30.34
CA LYS A 318 -16.56 -9.44 -29.61
C LYS A 318 -16.40 -10.68 -30.51
N THR A 319 -17.37 -10.96 -31.38
CA THR A 319 -17.28 -12.06 -32.36
C THR A 319 -16.16 -11.82 -33.37
N LEU A 320 -16.03 -10.60 -33.92
CA LEU A 320 -14.92 -10.22 -34.81
C LEU A 320 -13.56 -10.35 -34.12
N VAL A 321 -13.44 -9.85 -32.89
CA VAL A 321 -12.21 -9.92 -32.07
C VAL A 321 -11.82 -11.37 -31.75
N SER A 322 -12.78 -12.27 -31.50
CA SER A 322 -12.50 -13.70 -31.30
C SER A 322 -11.99 -14.40 -32.57
N ARG A 323 -12.21 -13.80 -33.74
CA ARG A 323 -11.79 -14.28 -35.07
C ARG A 323 -10.66 -13.48 -35.69
N ALA A 324 -9.94 -12.69 -34.89
CA ALA A 324 -8.83 -11.85 -35.34
C ALA A 324 -7.80 -12.56 -36.24
N ALA A 325 -7.59 -13.87 -36.05
CA ALA A 325 -6.66 -14.68 -36.83
C ALA A 325 -7.00 -14.86 -38.32
N HIS A 326 -8.24 -14.54 -38.75
CA HIS A 326 -8.68 -14.66 -40.15
C HIS A 326 -8.47 -13.37 -40.96
N PHE A 327 -8.22 -12.23 -40.31
CA PHE A 327 -8.03 -10.95 -40.99
C PHE A 327 -6.59 -10.75 -41.46
N GLU A 328 -6.41 -10.12 -42.63
CA GLU A 328 -5.11 -9.63 -43.06
C GLU A 328 -4.55 -8.58 -42.08
N GLU A 329 -3.21 -8.52 -41.94
CA GLU A 329 -2.51 -7.57 -41.06
C GLU A 329 -2.93 -6.10 -41.30
N ARG A 330 -3.30 -5.75 -42.55
CA ARG A 330 -3.79 -4.40 -42.92
C ARG A 330 -5.10 -4.00 -42.23
N ASN A 331 -5.93 -4.96 -41.82
CA ASN A 331 -7.30 -4.74 -41.34
C ASN A 331 -7.48 -5.00 -39.84
N LEU A 332 -6.51 -5.67 -39.19
CA LEU A 332 -6.39 -5.71 -37.73
C LEU A 332 -6.50 -4.32 -37.04
N PRO A 333 -5.96 -3.21 -37.58
CA PRO A 333 -6.11 -1.89 -36.96
C PRO A 333 -7.55 -1.39 -36.92
N ILE A 334 -8.37 -1.76 -37.91
CA ILE A 334 -9.78 -1.35 -37.96
C ILE A 334 -10.54 -2.07 -36.84
N VAL A 335 -10.37 -3.39 -36.73
CA VAL A 335 -10.96 -4.23 -35.67
C VAL A 335 -10.54 -3.75 -34.27
N ALA A 336 -9.26 -3.41 -34.08
CA ALA A 336 -8.75 -2.90 -32.82
C ALA A 336 -9.35 -1.52 -32.44
N ASN A 337 -9.44 -0.59 -33.40
CA ASN A 337 -10.04 0.72 -33.15
C ASN A 337 -11.55 0.63 -32.81
N LEU A 338 -12.30 -0.25 -33.49
CA LEU A 338 -13.70 -0.53 -33.17
C LEU A 338 -13.86 -1.10 -31.74
N ALA A 339 -12.95 -1.99 -31.32
CA ALA A 339 -12.94 -2.51 -29.94
C ALA A 339 -12.63 -1.42 -28.90
N ILE A 340 -11.70 -0.50 -29.20
CA ILE A 340 -11.34 0.63 -28.32
C ILE A 340 -12.50 1.62 -28.19
N ASP A 341 -13.14 1.99 -29.30
CA ASP A 341 -14.25 2.95 -29.29
C ASP A 341 -15.51 2.41 -28.59
N LEU A 342 -15.69 1.08 -28.56
CA LEU A 342 -16.74 0.42 -27.78
C LEU A 342 -16.31 0.03 -26.33
N ASN A 343 -15.07 0.33 -25.93
CA ASN A 343 -14.47 0.00 -24.63
C ASN A 343 -14.48 -1.52 -24.31
N LEU A 344 -13.97 -2.32 -25.25
CA LEU A 344 -13.82 -3.77 -25.18
C LEU A 344 -12.35 -4.19 -25.04
N PRO A 345 -12.04 -5.30 -24.34
CA PRO A 345 -10.66 -5.70 -24.08
C PRO A 345 -10.03 -6.29 -25.35
N LEU A 346 -8.75 -5.99 -25.59
CA LEU A 346 -8.00 -6.51 -26.72
C LEU A 346 -7.34 -7.86 -26.35
N PRO A 347 -7.44 -8.90 -27.21
CA PRO A 347 -6.60 -10.09 -27.11
C PRO A 347 -5.13 -9.76 -27.34
N ALA A 348 -4.23 -10.54 -26.75
CA ALA A 348 -2.78 -10.34 -26.88
C ALA A 348 -2.30 -10.25 -28.34
N SER A 349 -2.85 -11.06 -29.26
CA SER A 349 -2.49 -11.01 -30.69
C SER A 349 -2.85 -9.69 -31.39
N LEU A 350 -3.97 -9.06 -31.02
CA LEU A 350 -4.36 -7.73 -31.51
C LEU A 350 -3.53 -6.64 -30.84
N SER A 351 -3.24 -6.79 -29.55
CA SER A 351 -2.41 -5.88 -28.77
C SER A 351 -0.97 -5.80 -29.31
N ASP A 352 -0.35 -6.96 -29.56
CA ASP A 352 0.99 -7.09 -30.16
C ASP A 352 1.07 -6.50 -31.58
N ALA A 353 0.00 -6.64 -32.37
CA ALA A 353 -0.10 -6.05 -33.71
C ALA A 353 -0.30 -4.51 -33.68
N MET A 354 -0.96 -3.98 -32.65
CA MET A 354 -1.20 -2.54 -32.50
C MET A 354 0.00 -1.76 -31.96
N LEU A 355 0.80 -2.35 -31.09
CA LEU A 355 1.93 -1.68 -30.46
C LEU A 355 2.89 -1.00 -31.47
N PRO A 356 3.37 -1.66 -32.54
CA PRO A 356 4.23 -1.03 -33.55
C PRO A 356 3.55 0.15 -34.28
N LEU A 357 2.24 0.07 -34.53
CA LEU A 357 1.48 1.12 -35.22
C LEU A 357 1.24 2.33 -34.31
N TRP A 358 1.04 2.11 -33.02
CA TRP A 358 0.98 3.19 -32.03
C TRP A 358 2.35 3.84 -31.79
N GLU A 359 3.44 3.08 -31.93
CA GLU A 359 4.81 3.62 -31.95
C GLU A 359 5.07 4.52 -33.17
N GLU A 360 4.54 4.22 -34.37
CA GLU A 360 4.63 5.16 -35.51
C GLU A 360 3.91 6.50 -35.25
N VAL A 361 2.88 6.48 -34.38
CA VAL A 361 2.11 7.67 -33.93
C VAL A 361 2.81 8.43 -32.78
N LEU A 362 4.02 8.02 -32.37
CA LEU A 362 4.91 8.84 -31.53
C LEU A 362 5.01 10.27 -32.07
N PRO A 363 5.31 11.28 -31.21
CA PRO A 363 5.40 12.69 -31.61
C PRO A 363 6.53 12.93 -32.63
N THR A 364 6.20 12.68 -33.89
CA THR A 364 6.97 12.97 -35.09
C THR A 364 6.53 14.32 -35.67
N ARG A 365 7.14 14.72 -36.78
CA ARG A 365 7.16 16.11 -37.25
C ARG A 365 5.79 16.69 -37.62
N ASP A 366 4.81 15.83 -37.92
CA ASP A 366 3.62 16.21 -38.68
C ASP A 366 2.27 16.11 -37.93
N THR A 367 2.18 15.39 -36.79
CA THR A 367 0.87 15.10 -36.13
C THR A 367 0.87 15.06 -34.58
N PRO A 368 1.33 16.08 -33.84
CA PRO A 368 1.35 16.07 -32.36
C PRO A 368 -0.02 15.83 -31.70
N ASN A 369 -1.12 16.18 -32.37
CA ASN A 369 -2.48 15.93 -31.88
C ASN A 369 -2.95 14.47 -32.05
N ALA A 370 -2.25 13.62 -32.80
CA ALA A 370 -2.61 12.20 -32.94
C ALA A 370 -2.26 11.41 -31.68
N PHE A 371 -1.01 11.51 -31.23
CA PHE A 371 -0.52 10.89 -30.00
C PHE A 371 -1.36 11.26 -28.76
N SER A 372 -1.63 12.56 -28.57
CA SER A 372 -2.46 13.03 -27.46
C SER A 372 -3.89 12.43 -27.49
N ARG A 373 -4.53 12.36 -28.67
CA ARG A 373 -5.86 11.75 -28.82
C ARG A 373 -5.86 10.25 -28.52
N LEU A 374 -4.82 9.52 -28.96
CA LEU A 374 -4.66 8.09 -28.66
C LEU A 374 -4.56 7.88 -27.15
N LEU A 375 -3.65 8.59 -26.47
CA LEU A 375 -3.52 8.50 -25.02
C LEU A 375 -4.82 8.89 -24.29
N THR A 376 -5.52 9.95 -24.71
CA THR A 376 -6.83 10.31 -24.11
C THR A 376 -7.87 9.20 -24.27
N LYS A 377 -7.89 8.45 -25.38
CA LYS A 377 -8.79 7.28 -25.52
C LYS A 377 -8.40 6.18 -24.54
N LEU A 378 -7.13 5.76 -24.53
CA LEU A 378 -6.65 4.66 -23.69
C LEU A 378 -6.79 4.96 -22.19
N CYS A 379 -6.45 6.17 -21.77
CA CYS A 379 -6.48 6.60 -20.36
C CYS A 379 -7.87 6.69 -19.74
N ARG A 380 -8.94 6.67 -20.54
CA ARG A 380 -10.34 6.69 -20.06
C ARG A 380 -10.86 5.31 -19.64
N SER A 381 -10.10 4.24 -19.88
CA SER A 381 -10.46 2.88 -19.50
C SER A 381 -9.35 2.22 -18.70
N SER A 382 -9.71 1.41 -17.70
CA SER A 382 -8.75 0.54 -16.99
C SER A 382 -8.36 -0.70 -17.79
N GLN A 383 -9.07 -1.01 -18.88
CA GLN A 383 -8.85 -2.22 -19.69
C GLN A 383 -7.54 -2.18 -20.49
N TYR A 384 -7.03 -1.00 -20.84
CA TYR A 384 -5.84 -0.82 -21.70
C TYR A 384 -4.57 -0.44 -20.92
N THR A 385 -4.52 -0.77 -19.62
CA THR A 385 -3.42 -0.39 -18.72
C THR A 385 -2.11 -1.10 -19.08
N SER A 386 -2.17 -2.33 -19.58
CA SER A 386 -0.98 -3.10 -20.00
C SER A 386 -0.36 -2.57 -21.30
N GLU A 387 -1.23 -2.19 -22.23
CA GLU A 387 -0.94 -1.54 -23.51
C GLU A 387 -0.36 -0.15 -23.31
N LEU A 388 -0.99 0.64 -22.43
CA LEU A 388 -0.51 1.96 -22.07
C LEU A 388 0.89 1.88 -21.46
N SER A 389 1.13 0.93 -20.56
CA SER A 389 2.45 0.74 -19.93
C SER A 389 3.52 0.40 -20.97
N THR A 390 3.29 -0.61 -21.80
CA THR A 390 4.25 -1.05 -22.83
C THR A 390 4.50 0.02 -23.90
N LEU A 391 3.46 0.74 -24.35
CA LEU A 391 3.59 1.87 -25.27
C LEU A 391 4.43 2.99 -24.66
N ILE A 392 4.15 3.37 -23.41
CA ILE A 392 4.81 4.49 -22.74
C ILE A 392 6.27 4.16 -22.39
N ASP A 393 6.60 2.94 -21.98
CA ASP A 393 7.98 2.50 -21.75
C ASP A 393 8.82 2.62 -23.03
N ARG A 394 8.32 2.08 -24.15
CA ARG A 394 9.00 2.19 -25.45
C ARG A 394 9.10 3.65 -25.92
N SER A 395 8.04 4.43 -25.73
CA SER A 395 7.99 5.87 -26.06
C SER A 395 9.02 6.68 -25.28
N ALA A 396 9.14 6.47 -23.97
CA ALA A 396 10.09 7.17 -23.12
C ALA A 396 11.54 6.84 -23.54
N VAL A 397 11.82 5.57 -23.82
CA VAL A 397 13.14 5.13 -24.31
C VAL A 397 13.50 5.78 -25.65
N ASP A 398 12.62 5.79 -26.65
CA ASP A 398 12.90 6.43 -27.94
C ASP A 398 13.09 7.95 -27.82
N ILE A 399 12.27 8.64 -27.01
CA ILE A 399 12.42 10.08 -26.74
C ILE A 399 13.80 10.39 -26.13
N PHE A 400 14.32 9.53 -25.25
CA PHE A 400 15.68 9.67 -24.71
C PHE A 400 16.78 9.37 -25.72
N LEU A 401 16.64 8.30 -26.51
CA LEU A 401 17.63 7.92 -27.51
C LEU A 401 17.81 8.99 -28.60
N ARG A 402 16.79 9.83 -28.84
CA ARG A 402 16.85 10.99 -29.75
C ARG A 402 17.67 12.18 -29.23
N GLY A 403 18.14 12.15 -27.98
CA GLY A 403 19.16 13.05 -27.45
C GLY A 403 18.67 14.30 -26.69
N PRO A 404 19.58 14.96 -25.95
CA PRO A 404 19.26 16.06 -25.03
C PRO A 404 18.82 17.35 -25.74
N GLY A 405 17.92 18.13 -25.12
CA GLY A 405 17.43 19.40 -25.67
C GLY A 405 16.41 19.24 -26.82
N ASN A 406 15.78 18.08 -26.91
CA ASN A 406 14.78 17.76 -27.93
C ASN A 406 13.50 18.61 -27.72
N ARG A 407 13.08 19.39 -28.74
CA ARG A 407 11.87 20.24 -28.67
C ARG A 407 10.58 19.45 -28.37
N TYR A 408 10.56 18.15 -28.64
CA TYR A 408 9.43 17.27 -28.36
C TYR A 408 9.36 16.81 -26.88
N PHE A 409 10.45 16.87 -26.13
CA PHE A 409 10.54 16.42 -24.74
C PHE A 409 9.57 17.19 -23.83
N ALA A 410 9.67 18.52 -23.79
CA ALA A 410 8.79 19.36 -22.98
C ALA A 410 7.32 19.23 -23.39
N THR A 411 7.03 19.04 -24.69
CA THR A 411 5.67 18.79 -25.17
C THR A 411 5.13 17.45 -24.66
N PHE A 412 5.92 16.37 -24.73
CA PHE A 412 5.54 15.06 -24.21
C PHE A 412 5.29 15.10 -22.69
N VAL A 413 6.23 15.66 -21.92
CA VAL A 413 6.10 15.79 -20.45
C VAL A 413 4.84 16.59 -20.09
N GLN A 414 4.57 17.70 -20.77
CA GLN A 414 3.36 18.49 -20.55
C GLN A 414 2.07 17.72 -20.93
N THR A 415 2.07 16.95 -22.02
CA THR A 415 0.92 16.11 -22.42
C THR A 415 0.64 15.04 -21.37
N VAL A 416 1.66 14.29 -20.95
CA VAL A 416 1.54 13.25 -19.91
C VAL A 416 1.08 13.86 -18.58
N GLN A 417 1.70 14.96 -18.14
CA GLN A 417 1.29 15.68 -16.93
C GLN A 417 -0.17 16.16 -16.99
N ASN A 418 -0.63 16.68 -18.13
CA ASN A 418 -2.03 17.10 -18.29
C ASN A 418 -3.00 15.92 -18.23
N LEU A 419 -2.66 14.77 -18.81
CA LEU A 419 -3.48 13.56 -18.77
C LEU A 419 -3.57 12.97 -17.35
N VAL A 420 -2.47 13.00 -16.58
CA VAL A 420 -2.49 12.60 -15.16
C VAL A 420 -3.40 13.52 -14.33
N ILE A 421 -3.42 14.83 -14.62
CA ILE A 421 -4.26 15.80 -13.89
C ILE A 421 -5.74 15.75 -14.34
N ASP A 422 -6.04 15.26 -15.55
CA ASP A 422 -7.42 15.20 -16.08
C ASP A 422 -8.30 14.23 -15.25
N PRO A 423 -9.39 14.69 -14.61
CA PRO A 423 -10.29 13.83 -13.85
C PRO A 423 -10.99 12.75 -14.70
N ALA A 424 -10.98 12.84 -16.03
CA ALA A 424 -11.49 11.79 -16.92
C ALA A 424 -10.54 10.60 -17.10
N THR A 425 -9.27 10.72 -16.69
CA THR A 425 -8.29 9.62 -16.69
C THR A 425 -8.54 8.67 -15.52
N THR A 426 -8.47 7.36 -15.74
CA THR A 426 -8.55 6.35 -14.66
C THR A 426 -7.31 6.38 -13.76
N GLN A 427 -7.44 5.96 -12.51
CA GLN A 427 -6.31 6.02 -11.57
C GLN A 427 -5.16 5.10 -11.99
N ASP A 428 -5.47 3.88 -12.45
CA ASP A 428 -4.46 2.94 -12.96
C ASP A 428 -3.65 3.54 -14.14
N ALA A 429 -4.32 4.23 -15.07
CA ALA A 429 -3.67 4.91 -16.18
C ALA A 429 -2.86 6.13 -15.71
N ALA A 430 -3.36 6.89 -14.75
CA ALA A 430 -2.62 8.01 -14.14
C ALA A 430 -1.32 7.53 -13.47
N ASP A 431 -1.36 6.40 -12.75
CA ASP A 431 -0.19 5.85 -12.07
C ASP A 431 0.85 5.28 -13.04
N VAL A 432 0.45 4.65 -14.15
CA VAL A 432 1.35 4.25 -15.26
C VAL A 432 2.03 5.47 -15.88
N LEU A 433 1.26 6.51 -16.20
CA LEU A 433 1.80 7.76 -16.75
C LEU A 433 2.75 8.49 -15.76
N ALA A 434 2.45 8.45 -14.46
CA ALA A 434 3.30 9.01 -13.43
C ALA A 434 4.60 8.20 -13.25
N GLN A 435 4.54 6.86 -13.29
CA GLN A 435 5.72 5.99 -13.26
C GLN A 435 6.68 6.30 -14.42
N ALA A 436 6.15 6.56 -15.61
CA ALA A 436 6.95 6.97 -16.76
C ALA A 436 7.70 8.29 -16.53
N LEU A 437 7.04 9.32 -15.98
CA LEU A 437 7.71 10.57 -15.60
C LEU A 437 8.79 10.35 -14.53
N VAL A 438 8.58 9.43 -13.59
CA VAL A 438 9.59 9.04 -12.58
C VAL A 438 10.77 8.31 -13.23
N MET A 439 10.55 7.38 -14.15
CA MET A 439 11.61 6.72 -14.92
C MET A 439 12.40 7.74 -15.74
N MET A 440 11.70 8.68 -16.39
CA MET A 440 12.32 9.79 -17.11
C MET A 440 13.23 10.63 -16.21
N PHE A 441 12.74 11.01 -15.03
CA PHE A 441 13.50 11.78 -14.05
C PHE A 441 14.74 11.03 -13.53
N ARG A 442 14.59 9.74 -13.21
CA ARG A 442 15.73 8.88 -12.83
C ARG A 442 16.80 8.80 -13.91
N HIS A 443 16.40 8.77 -15.17
CA HIS A 443 17.33 8.77 -16.30
C HIS A 443 18.03 10.13 -16.42
N THR A 444 17.29 11.25 -16.50
CA THR A 444 17.90 12.60 -16.64
C THR A 444 18.88 12.94 -15.51
N VAL A 445 18.59 12.51 -14.28
CA VAL A 445 19.47 12.70 -13.11
C VAL A 445 20.86 12.07 -13.27
N ARG A 446 20.99 10.99 -14.06
CA ARG A 446 22.28 10.30 -14.29
C ARG A 446 23.17 10.99 -15.34
N PHE A 447 22.65 11.90 -16.15
CA PHE A 447 23.37 12.50 -17.28
C PHE A 447 23.62 14.01 -17.09
N PRO A 448 24.89 14.45 -16.94
CA PRO A 448 25.21 15.86 -16.80
C PRO A 448 24.90 16.64 -18.10
N GLY A 449 24.33 17.84 -17.97
CA GLY A 449 24.00 18.74 -19.09
C GLY A 449 22.51 18.83 -19.46
N LEU A 450 21.63 18.07 -18.81
CA LEU A 450 20.18 18.02 -19.07
C LEU A 450 19.33 18.95 -18.17
N GLN A 451 19.88 20.08 -17.72
CA GLN A 451 19.31 20.90 -16.65
C GLN A 451 17.87 21.42 -16.93
N GLN A 452 17.59 21.87 -18.15
CA GLN A 452 16.26 22.38 -18.53
C GLN A 452 15.20 21.26 -18.61
N ASP A 453 15.61 20.08 -19.06
CA ASP A 453 14.76 18.89 -19.15
C ASP A 453 14.48 18.34 -17.73
N LEU A 454 15.48 18.39 -16.83
CA LEU A 454 15.33 18.07 -15.41
C LEU A 454 14.39 19.04 -14.68
N GLU A 455 14.51 20.36 -14.93
CA GLU A 455 13.60 21.36 -14.36
C GLU A 455 12.16 21.11 -14.81
N THR A 456 11.95 20.85 -16.11
CA THR A 456 10.63 20.57 -16.69
C THR A 456 10.00 19.31 -16.06
N LEU A 457 10.78 18.23 -15.92
CA LEU A 457 10.32 17.01 -15.23
C LEU A 457 10.02 17.24 -13.75
N PHE A 458 10.86 17.99 -13.03
CA PHE A 458 10.64 18.29 -11.62
C PHE A 458 9.32 19.05 -11.41
N GLN A 459 9.06 20.09 -12.20
CA GLN A 459 7.80 20.84 -12.13
C GLN A 459 6.58 19.98 -12.49
N ALA A 460 6.72 19.07 -13.45
CA ALA A 460 5.67 18.12 -13.80
C ALA A 460 5.40 17.12 -12.67
N LEU A 461 6.45 16.54 -12.08
CA LEU A 461 6.35 15.61 -10.96
C LEU A 461 5.72 16.25 -9.71
N CYS A 462 6.04 17.50 -9.39
CA CYS A 462 5.35 18.25 -8.32
C CYS A 462 3.84 18.27 -8.53
N LYS A 463 3.36 18.53 -9.76
CA LYS A 463 1.92 18.58 -10.05
C LYS A 463 1.28 17.19 -10.07
N THR A 464 1.94 16.18 -10.65
CA THR A 464 1.41 14.81 -10.67
C THR A 464 1.41 14.17 -9.28
N SER A 465 2.30 14.59 -8.37
CA SER A 465 2.34 14.12 -6.98
C SER A 465 1.08 14.43 -6.18
N LEU A 466 0.26 15.40 -6.63
CA LEU A 466 -1.04 15.72 -6.02
C LEU A 466 -2.11 14.65 -6.28
N ARG A 467 -1.86 13.70 -7.20
CA ARG A 467 -2.78 12.60 -7.55
C ARG A 467 -2.15 11.21 -7.50
N CYS A 468 -0.86 11.09 -7.81
CA CYS A 468 -0.19 9.78 -7.93
C CYS A 468 0.89 9.60 -6.85
N VAL A 469 0.79 8.49 -6.11
CA VAL A 469 1.71 8.14 -5.01
C VAL A 469 3.13 7.89 -5.52
N SER A 470 3.28 7.28 -6.70
CA SER A 470 4.59 7.01 -7.33
C SER A 470 5.41 8.28 -7.57
N ALA A 471 4.76 9.36 -8.04
CA ALA A 471 5.36 10.67 -8.21
C ALA A 471 5.70 11.31 -6.85
N ALA A 472 4.83 11.20 -5.85
CA ALA A 472 5.10 11.69 -4.50
C ALA A 472 6.32 11.01 -3.87
N GLU A 473 6.42 9.68 -3.92
CA GLU A 473 7.58 8.94 -3.40
C GLU A 473 8.88 9.28 -4.12
N ALA A 474 8.83 9.55 -5.44
CA ALA A 474 9.98 10.03 -6.18
C ALA A 474 10.45 11.42 -5.70
N MET A 475 9.53 12.35 -5.47
CA MET A 475 9.87 13.67 -4.90
C MET A 475 10.40 13.55 -3.46
N PHE A 476 9.79 12.69 -2.63
CA PHE A 476 10.28 12.36 -1.30
C PHE A 476 11.58 11.55 -1.27
N SER A 477 12.13 11.11 -2.40
CA SER A 477 13.48 10.53 -2.48
C SER A 477 14.60 11.57 -2.64
N ILE A 478 14.24 12.83 -2.88
CA ILE A 478 15.19 13.93 -3.06
C ILE A 478 15.69 14.41 -1.68
N ARG A 479 17.02 14.53 -1.51
CA ARG A 479 17.71 14.92 -0.27
C ARG A 479 18.86 15.86 -0.57
N ALA A 480 19.27 16.69 0.38
CA ALA A 480 20.55 17.39 0.35
C ALA A 480 21.62 16.63 1.15
N ASP A 481 22.83 16.56 0.62
CA ASP A 481 24.01 16.19 1.39
C ASP A 481 24.49 17.36 2.25
N VAL A 482 25.56 17.13 3.02
CA VAL A 482 26.12 18.12 3.96
C VAL A 482 26.66 19.40 3.29
N GLU A 483 27.06 19.34 2.02
CA GLU A 483 27.51 20.52 1.27
C GLU A 483 26.34 21.28 0.62
N GLY A 484 25.10 20.80 0.83
CA GLY A 484 23.90 21.32 0.16
C GLY A 484 23.71 20.79 -1.26
N SER A 485 24.52 19.82 -1.70
CA SER A 485 24.34 19.18 -3.01
C SER A 485 23.16 18.23 -2.94
N VAL A 486 22.15 18.48 -3.77
CA VAL A 486 20.96 17.64 -3.81
C VAL A 486 21.27 16.33 -4.54
N TYR A 487 20.72 15.21 -4.05
CA TYR A 487 20.87 13.87 -4.60
C TYR A 487 19.55 13.09 -4.50
N VAL A 488 19.50 11.94 -5.16
CA VAL A 488 18.33 11.05 -5.16
C VAL A 488 18.66 9.77 -4.38
N GLU A 489 17.86 9.49 -3.35
CA GLU A 489 17.99 8.32 -2.49
C GLU A 489 17.48 7.05 -3.19
N SER A 490 18.38 6.12 -3.50
CA SER A 490 18.05 4.93 -4.30
C SER A 490 17.13 3.91 -3.60
N GLY A 491 17.08 3.90 -2.26
CA GLY A 491 16.33 2.90 -1.48
C GLY A 491 14.81 3.05 -1.51
N LEU A 492 14.29 4.27 -1.78
CA LEU A 492 12.87 4.51 -2.02
C LEU A 492 12.48 4.06 -3.44
N LEU A 493 13.32 4.37 -4.42
CA LEU A 493 13.07 4.11 -5.84
C LEU A 493 13.29 2.66 -6.29
N SER A 494 13.96 1.83 -5.49
CA SER A 494 14.12 0.39 -5.76
C SER A 494 12.87 -0.43 -5.42
N LYS A 495 11.96 0.09 -4.58
CA LYS A 495 10.68 -0.57 -4.26
C LYS A 495 9.64 -0.48 -5.37
N LEU A 496 9.66 0.61 -6.14
CA LEU A 496 8.75 0.85 -7.26
C LEU A 496 9.13 0.07 -8.52
N PHE A 497 10.40 -0.34 -8.66
CA PHE A 497 10.92 -1.00 -9.87
C PHE A 497 11.94 -2.10 -9.49
N PRO A 498 11.52 -3.39 -9.44
CA PRO A 498 12.43 -4.51 -9.21
C PRO A 498 13.36 -4.67 -10.42
N ALA A 499 14.62 -4.24 -10.28
CA ALA A 499 15.57 -4.27 -11.39
C ALA A 499 16.02 -5.72 -11.70
N HIS A 500 15.64 -6.23 -12.88
CA HIS A 500 16.48 -7.21 -13.55
C HIS A 500 17.82 -6.55 -13.90
N SER A 501 18.89 -7.02 -13.26
CA SER A 501 20.31 -6.66 -13.48
C SER A 501 20.67 -5.16 -13.45
N GLU A 502 20.94 -4.61 -12.26
CA GLU A 502 22.08 -3.69 -12.04
C GLU A 502 22.42 -3.61 -10.53
N SER A 503 23.56 -4.18 -10.12
CA SER A 503 23.94 -4.36 -8.70
C SER A 503 24.73 -3.18 -8.13
N THR A 504 24.36 -1.96 -8.47
CA THR A 504 25.11 -0.74 -8.11
C THR A 504 24.31 0.13 -7.15
N SER A 505 24.53 -0.06 -5.85
CA SER A 505 23.91 0.67 -4.72
C SER A 505 24.34 2.15 -4.59
N VAL A 506 24.93 2.73 -5.63
CA VAL A 506 25.45 4.09 -5.62
C VAL A 506 24.33 5.06 -5.97
N SER A 507 23.90 5.84 -4.97
CA SER A 507 23.05 7.02 -5.15
C SER A 507 23.56 7.89 -6.31
N ALA A 508 22.70 8.16 -7.29
CA ALA A 508 23.04 9.10 -8.35
C ALA A 508 23.15 10.51 -7.75
N VAL A 509 24.38 11.01 -7.66
CA VAL A 509 24.66 12.40 -7.28
C VAL A 509 24.28 13.27 -8.46
N MET A 510 23.33 14.19 -8.27
CA MET A 510 23.00 15.17 -9.30
C MET A 510 24.16 16.17 -9.41
N HIS A 511 24.93 16.08 -10.49
CA HIS A 511 25.89 17.12 -10.84
C HIS A 511 25.10 18.39 -11.24
N ASP A 512 25.32 19.50 -10.53
CA ASP A 512 24.59 20.79 -10.64
C ASP A 512 23.10 20.81 -10.25
N ALA A 513 22.79 20.25 -9.07
CA ALA A 513 21.43 20.24 -8.50
C ALA A 513 20.94 21.58 -7.87
N SER A 514 21.80 22.61 -7.83
CA SER A 514 21.55 23.89 -7.14
C SER A 514 20.44 24.75 -7.76
N ALA A 515 19.87 24.33 -8.89
CA ALA A 515 18.87 25.06 -9.66
C ALA A 515 17.46 24.41 -9.66
N LEU A 516 17.21 23.36 -8.87
CA LEU A 516 15.87 22.76 -8.83
C LEU A 516 14.81 23.74 -8.27
N PRO A 517 13.61 23.83 -8.87
CA PRO A 517 12.57 24.78 -8.48
C PRO A 517 11.79 24.27 -7.26
N LEU A 518 12.49 24.16 -6.12
CA LEU A 518 11.98 23.59 -4.86
C LEU A 518 10.73 24.31 -4.32
N HIS A 519 10.49 25.57 -4.72
CA HIS A 519 9.24 26.28 -4.41
C HIS A 519 7.99 25.53 -4.90
N ALA A 520 8.04 24.93 -6.10
CA ALA A 520 6.92 24.17 -6.65
C ALA A 520 6.64 22.88 -5.84
N TRP A 521 7.66 22.32 -5.19
CA TRP A 521 7.52 21.17 -4.28
C TRP A 521 6.96 21.61 -2.92
N HIS A 522 7.41 22.76 -2.41
CA HIS A 522 6.88 23.36 -1.19
C HIS A 522 5.39 23.69 -1.32
N ASP A 523 4.98 24.28 -2.45
CA ASP A 523 3.58 24.58 -2.76
C ASP A 523 2.72 23.31 -2.88
N ALA A 524 3.27 22.23 -3.46
CA ALA A 524 2.60 20.94 -3.52
C ALA A 524 2.37 20.34 -2.12
N ILE A 525 3.39 20.32 -1.25
CA ILE A 525 3.24 19.87 0.15
C ILE A 525 2.19 20.72 0.89
N LEU A 526 2.23 22.05 0.77
CA LEU A 526 1.27 22.93 1.43
C LEU A 526 -0.16 22.73 0.89
N THR A 527 -0.33 22.40 -0.38
CA THR A 527 -1.63 22.09 -1.01
C THR A 527 -2.18 20.75 -0.51
N VAL A 528 -1.34 19.72 -0.40
CA VAL A 528 -1.75 18.42 0.17
C VAL A 528 -2.17 18.56 1.63
N LEU A 529 -1.46 19.38 2.42
CA LEU A 529 -1.84 19.67 3.80
C LEU A 529 -3.19 20.41 3.94
N ASP A 530 -3.70 21.10 2.90
CA ASP A 530 -5.06 21.67 2.91
C ASP A 530 -6.16 20.60 2.69
N GLY A 531 -5.78 19.33 2.47
CA GLY A 531 -6.71 18.19 2.44
C GLY A 531 -7.55 18.06 1.17
N GLN A 532 -7.22 18.77 0.09
CA GLN A 532 -7.97 18.75 -1.18
C GLN A 532 -7.48 17.69 -2.18
N VAL A 533 -6.89 16.59 -1.70
CA VAL A 533 -6.33 15.51 -2.54
C VAL A 533 -6.87 14.14 -2.15
N GLU A 534 -6.60 13.13 -2.98
CA GLU A 534 -6.99 11.75 -2.70
C GLU A 534 -6.32 11.22 -1.42
N TRP A 535 -7.01 10.35 -0.68
CA TRP A 535 -6.53 9.80 0.59
C TRP A 535 -5.15 9.13 0.49
N ASN A 536 -4.89 8.36 -0.57
CA ASN A 536 -3.63 7.63 -0.71
C ASN A 536 -2.43 8.58 -0.86
N VAL A 537 -2.63 9.69 -1.60
CA VAL A 537 -1.65 10.78 -1.70
C VAL A 537 -1.48 11.48 -0.36
N TYR A 538 -2.59 11.88 0.27
CA TYR A 538 -2.58 12.57 1.56
C TYR A 538 -1.81 11.77 2.62
N ARG A 539 -2.09 10.46 2.71
CA ARG A 539 -1.38 9.51 3.58
C ARG A 539 0.11 9.43 3.26
N CYS A 540 0.49 9.29 1.99
CA CYS A 540 1.90 9.25 1.58
C CYS A 540 2.66 10.49 2.05
N PHE A 541 2.11 11.70 1.83
CA PHE A 541 2.72 12.93 2.31
C PHE A 541 2.83 12.97 3.84
N LEU A 542 1.78 12.57 4.57
CA LEU A 542 1.80 12.54 6.03
C LEU A 542 2.87 11.58 6.60
N GLU A 543 3.04 10.39 6.01
CA GLU A 543 4.02 9.40 6.47
C GLU A 543 5.48 9.78 6.09
N LYS A 544 5.71 10.43 4.94
CA LYS A 544 7.07 10.75 4.46
C LYS A 544 7.57 12.14 4.85
N LEU A 545 6.69 13.09 5.14
CA LEU A 545 7.09 14.47 5.44
C LEU A 545 7.99 14.59 6.69
N PRO A 546 7.80 13.87 7.81
CA PRO A 546 8.67 14.00 8.98
C PRO A 546 10.15 13.74 8.69
N SER A 547 10.49 12.65 7.99
CA SER A 547 11.89 12.33 7.63
C SER A 547 12.44 13.23 6.52
N HIS A 548 11.57 13.73 5.63
CA HIS A 548 11.95 14.75 4.65
C HIS A 548 12.35 16.06 5.34
N LEU A 549 11.51 16.57 6.26
CA LEU A 549 11.83 17.72 7.11
C LEU A 549 13.04 17.46 8.01
N GLY A 550 13.36 16.20 8.32
CA GLY A 550 14.54 15.83 9.08
C GLY A 550 15.87 16.16 8.41
N ASN A 551 15.91 16.37 7.09
CA ASN A 551 17.12 16.69 6.32
C ASN A 551 17.44 18.21 6.38
N HIS A 552 18.10 18.64 7.46
CA HIS A 552 18.23 20.06 7.81
C HIS A 552 18.88 20.91 6.71
N THR A 553 19.95 20.42 6.07
CA THR A 553 20.67 21.13 5.00
C THR A 553 19.78 21.48 3.79
N MET A 554 18.66 20.78 3.58
CA MET A 554 17.70 21.10 2.52
C MET A 554 16.76 22.27 2.89
N PHE A 555 16.54 22.54 4.17
CA PHE A 555 15.54 23.52 4.62
C PHE A 555 16.08 24.69 5.45
N ASP A 556 17.32 24.60 5.95
CA ASP A 556 18.05 25.68 6.62
C ASP A 556 18.02 27.02 5.84
N PRO A 557 18.30 27.08 4.52
CA PRO A 557 18.15 28.32 3.74
C PRO A 557 16.68 28.74 3.46
N ARG A 558 15.68 28.00 3.96
CA ARG A 558 14.26 28.09 3.58
C ARG A 558 13.29 27.94 4.77
N ILE A 559 13.66 28.47 5.94
CA ILE A 559 12.87 28.42 7.20
C ILE A 559 11.41 28.90 7.04
N ASP A 560 11.10 29.84 6.12
CA ASP A 560 9.73 30.29 5.85
C ASP A 560 8.77 29.14 5.49
N PHE A 561 9.27 28.09 4.84
CA PHE A 561 8.51 26.89 4.54
C PHE A 561 8.21 26.08 5.82
N ILE A 562 9.23 25.86 6.66
CA ILE A 562 9.07 25.18 7.96
C ILE A 562 8.05 25.91 8.83
N LEU A 563 8.14 27.24 8.92
CA LEU A 563 7.17 28.07 9.63
C LEU A 563 5.76 27.96 9.05
N SER A 564 5.61 27.74 7.74
CA SER A 564 4.32 27.59 7.08
C SER A 564 3.71 26.19 7.31
N VAL A 565 4.52 25.13 7.20
CA VAL A 565 4.12 23.75 7.55
C VAL A 565 3.73 23.66 9.03
N ARG A 566 4.52 24.24 9.95
CA ARG A 566 4.21 24.30 11.38
C ARG A 566 2.84 24.95 11.62
N ARG A 567 2.62 26.16 11.09
CA ARG A 567 1.36 26.89 11.24
C ARG A 567 0.16 26.10 10.70
N LYS A 568 0.29 25.44 9.54
CA LYS A 568 -0.77 24.57 9.01
C LYS A 568 -1.02 23.37 9.93
N ALA A 569 0.01 22.65 10.35
CA ALA A 569 -0.13 21.48 11.23
C ALA A 569 -0.73 21.85 12.60
N CYS A 570 -0.33 22.97 13.20
CA CYS A 570 -0.97 23.50 14.42
C CYS A 570 -2.47 23.76 14.19
N ASN A 571 -2.82 24.54 13.16
CA ASN A 571 -4.21 24.88 12.84
C ASN A 571 -5.08 23.64 12.58
N LEU A 572 -4.55 22.64 11.87
CA LEU A 572 -5.25 21.38 11.58
C LEU A 572 -5.51 20.57 12.87
N LEU A 573 -4.52 20.49 13.75
CA LEU A 573 -4.63 19.78 15.03
C LEU A 573 -5.60 20.46 16.00
N GLU A 574 -5.61 21.80 16.08
CA GLU A 574 -6.53 22.55 16.93
C GLU A 574 -7.97 22.55 16.41
N SER A 575 -8.16 22.70 15.09
CA SER A 575 -9.50 22.71 14.48
C SER A 575 -10.11 21.32 14.29
N GLY A 576 -9.29 20.26 14.22
CA GLY A 576 -9.74 18.92 13.84
C GLY A 576 -10.20 18.79 12.38
N ALA A 577 -9.93 19.80 11.54
CA ALA A 577 -10.50 19.97 10.20
C ALA A 577 -9.61 19.40 9.08
N TYR A 578 -9.16 18.15 9.25
CA TYR A 578 -8.42 17.38 8.24
C TYR A 578 -9.27 16.22 7.69
N PRO A 579 -8.96 15.71 6.48
CA PRO A 579 -9.68 14.57 5.87
C PRO A 579 -9.73 13.34 6.79
N GLU A 580 -10.88 12.67 6.80
CA GLU A 580 -11.04 11.41 7.53
C GLU A 580 -10.67 10.23 6.62
N PRO A 581 -10.01 9.17 7.15
CA PRO A 581 -9.65 8.01 6.35
C PRO A 581 -10.90 7.31 5.76
N PRO A 582 -10.85 6.82 4.51
CA PRO A 582 -11.89 5.96 3.96
C PRO A 582 -12.05 4.69 4.82
N PRO A 583 -13.28 4.17 5.00
CA PRO A 583 -13.54 3.00 5.85
C PRO A 583 -12.81 1.74 5.38
N GLU A 584 -12.56 1.63 4.07
CA GLU A 584 -11.80 0.55 3.42
C GLU A 584 -10.34 0.47 3.89
N SER A 585 -9.77 1.58 4.37
CA SER A 585 -8.37 1.63 4.84
C SER A 585 -8.16 1.00 6.22
N GLY A 586 -9.23 0.79 7.00
CA GLY A 586 -9.16 0.37 8.41
C GLY A 586 -8.53 1.39 9.36
N LEU A 587 -8.14 2.57 8.88
CA LEU A 587 -7.49 3.62 9.68
C LEU A 587 -8.54 4.55 10.31
N THR A 588 -8.19 5.14 11.45
CA THR A 588 -9.04 6.11 12.16
C THR A 588 -8.47 7.51 12.07
N LYS A 589 -9.27 8.52 12.42
CA LYS A 589 -8.84 9.93 12.49
C LYS A 589 -7.58 10.13 13.35
N SER A 590 -7.37 9.28 14.36
CA SER A 590 -6.17 9.21 15.20
C SER A 590 -4.88 9.05 14.41
N HIS A 591 -4.87 8.29 13.31
CA HIS A 591 -3.68 8.08 12.48
C HIS A 591 -3.20 9.40 11.84
N VAL A 592 -4.13 10.23 11.36
CA VAL A 592 -3.82 11.57 10.84
C VAL A 592 -3.28 12.47 11.95
N THR A 593 -3.89 12.43 13.14
CA THR A 593 -3.39 13.17 14.32
C THR A 593 -1.95 12.79 14.65
N VAL A 594 -1.64 11.49 14.69
CA VAL A 594 -0.29 10.97 14.97
C VAL A 594 0.72 11.46 13.93
N ALA A 595 0.40 11.36 12.65
CA ALA A 595 1.30 11.84 11.59
C ALA A 595 1.52 13.36 11.65
N LEU A 596 0.48 14.17 11.91
CA LEU A 596 0.61 15.61 12.12
C LEU A 596 1.45 15.95 13.37
N LEU A 597 1.33 15.19 14.45
CA LEU A 597 2.20 15.32 15.63
C LEU A 597 3.67 14.99 15.30
N HIS A 598 3.93 14.04 14.41
CA HIS A 598 5.28 13.69 13.98
C HIS A 598 5.86 14.75 13.02
N ILE A 599 5.03 15.36 12.16
CA ILE A 599 5.42 16.55 11.38
C ILE A 599 5.79 17.72 12.31
N LEU A 600 5.01 17.99 13.36
CA LEU A 600 5.36 19.01 14.35
C LEU A 600 6.63 18.65 15.14
N THR A 601 6.82 17.38 15.49
CA THR A 601 8.04 16.91 16.20
C THR A 601 9.29 17.06 15.32
N ALA A 602 9.17 16.84 14.00
CA ALA A 602 10.24 17.13 13.05
C ALA A 602 10.47 18.64 12.93
N ALA A 603 9.41 19.45 12.78
CA ALA A 603 9.53 20.91 12.72
C ALA A 603 10.13 21.54 14.00
N LEU A 604 9.95 20.90 15.16
CA LEU A 604 10.54 21.30 16.44
C LEU A 604 12.07 21.32 16.41
N SER A 605 12.73 20.45 15.64
CA SER A 605 14.20 20.40 15.57
C SER A 605 14.83 21.70 15.03
N TYR A 606 14.07 22.50 14.27
CA TYR A 606 14.46 23.84 13.82
C TYR A 606 14.33 24.92 14.90
N HIS A 607 14.19 24.57 16.19
CA HIS A 607 13.88 25.49 17.28
C HIS A 607 14.80 26.70 17.40
N GLN A 608 16.06 26.59 16.97
CA GLN A 608 17.00 27.72 16.92
C GLN A 608 16.47 28.91 16.10
N PHE A 609 15.64 28.65 15.08
CA PHE A 609 15.04 29.64 14.19
C PHE A 609 13.59 30.00 14.55
N LEU A 610 12.97 29.28 15.49
CA LEU A 610 11.60 29.50 15.91
C LEU A 610 11.53 30.57 17.01
N SER A 611 10.47 31.39 17.03
CA SER A 611 10.26 32.28 18.16
C SER A 611 9.81 31.49 19.40
N LYS A 612 10.01 32.05 20.59
CA LYS A 612 9.54 31.43 21.84
C LYS A 612 8.02 31.19 21.83
N ASN A 613 7.24 32.02 21.13
CA ASN A 613 5.80 31.82 21.02
C ASN A 613 5.47 30.61 20.14
N ASP A 614 6.23 30.39 19.07
CA ASP A 614 6.03 29.25 18.16
C ASP A 614 6.36 27.91 18.85
N THR A 615 7.41 27.87 19.69
CA THR A 615 7.74 26.68 20.48
C THR A 615 6.73 26.43 21.60
N LEU A 616 6.21 27.48 22.23
CA LEU A 616 5.13 27.38 23.22
C LEU A 616 3.80 26.88 22.62
N GLU A 617 3.44 27.33 21.42
CA GLU A 617 2.27 26.85 20.68
C GLU A 617 2.32 25.33 20.50
N MET A 618 3.45 24.80 20.00
CA MET A 618 3.62 23.35 19.81
C MET A 618 3.57 22.56 21.14
N VAL A 619 4.25 23.02 22.19
CA VAL A 619 4.22 22.37 23.52
C VAL A 619 2.81 22.37 24.11
N SER A 620 2.07 23.48 23.97
CA SER A 620 0.66 23.59 24.37
C SER A 620 -0.22 22.58 23.62
N ILE A 621 -0.05 22.46 22.30
CA ILE A 621 -0.78 21.49 21.47
C ILE A 621 -0.51 20.05 21.93
N PHE A 622 0.76 19.67 22.16
CA PHE A 622 1.11 18.35 22.69
C PHE A 622 0.48 18.07 24.05
N LEU A 623 0.47 19.06 24.95
CA LEU A 623 -0.16 18.95 26.27
C LEU A 623 -1.69 18.88 26.21
N ASN A 624 -2.32 19.61 25.29
CA ASN A 624 -3.77 19.62 25.15
C ASN A 624 -4.30 18.31 24.56
N ILE A 625 -3.64 17.78 23.52
CA ILE A 625 -4.02 16.56 22.80
C ILE A 625 -3.72 15.28 23.60
N ALA A 626 -2.68 15.28 24.44
CA ALA A 626 -2.42 14.17 25.36
C ALA A 626 -3.66 13.86 26.22
N GLY A 627 -3.95 12.58 26.47
CA GLY A 627 -5.18 12.16 27.17
C GLY A 627 -6.41 12.11 26.28
N SER A 628 -6.22 12.14 24.96
CA SER A 628 -7.21 11.69 23.98
C SER A 628 -7.73 10.29 24.31
N ARG A 629 -8.93 9.94 23.82
CA ARG A 629 -9.53 8.61 24.01
C ARG A 629 -8.70 7.49 23.39
N ASP A 630 -8.01 7.80 22.29
CA ASP A 630 -7.05 6.92 21.66
C ASP A 630 -5.69 7.08 22.35
N TYR A 631 -5.15 5.95 22.82
CA TYR A 631 -3.88 5.93 23.54
C TYR A 631 -2.69 6.16 22.60
N VAL A 632 -2.78 5.80 21.31
CA VAL A 632 -1.68 5.96 20.35
C VAL A 632 -1.36 7.45 20.15
N VAL A 633 -2.40 8.29 20.02
CA VAL A 633 -2.25 9.75 19.95
C VAL A 633 -1.58 10.31 21.20
N SER A 634 -1.99 9.82 22.38
CA SER A 634 -1.44 10.26 23.65
C SER A 634 0.01 9.80 23.84
N THR A 635 0.37 8.60 23.36
CA THR A 635 1.74 8.09 23.31
C THR A 635 2.64 8.99 22.47
N SER A 636 2.22 9.35 21.25
CA SER A 636 2.95 10.28 20.38
C SER A 636 3.18 11.65 21.04
N CYS A 637 2.20 12.15 21.80
CA CYS A 637 2.36 13.39 22.57
C CYS A 637 3.39 13.25 23.70
N ILE A 638 3.39 12.12 24.44
CA ILE A 638 4.39 11.85 25.49
C ILE A 638 5.79 11.75 24.87
N HIS A 639 5.93 11.13 23.70
CA HIS A 639 7.19 11.04 22.96
C HIS A 639 7.66 12.42 22.50
N ALA A 640 6.77 13.24 21.91
CA ALA A 640 7.09 14.62 21.52
C ALA A 640 7.53 15.48 22.72
N LEU A 641 6.83 15.39 23.86
CA LEU A 641 7.21 16.05 25.11
C LEU A 641 8.54 15.54 25.67
N THR A 642 8.86 14.26 25.46
CA THR A 642 10.19 13.72 25.77
C THR A 642 11.25 14.43 24.94
N ILE A 643 11.06 14.60 23.63
CA ILE A 643 12.01 15.34 22.77
C ILE A 643 12.13 16.80 23.22
N CYS A 644 11.02 17.46 23.56
CA CYS A 644 11.04 18.81 24.12
C CYS A 644 11.93 18.93 25.38
N CYS A 645 11.97 17.93 26.26
CA CYS A 645 12.85 17.94 27.43
C CYS A 645 14.35 17.90 27.08
N TYR A 646 14.74 17.29 25.95
CA TYR A 646 16.14 17.23 25.50
C TYR A 646 16.53 18.42 24.61
N GLU A 647 15.62 18.93 23.77
CA GLU A 647 15.91 20.02 22.83
C GLU A 647 15.59 21.42 23.39
N LEU A 648 14.60 21.55 24.28
CA LEU A 648 14.10 22.83 24.82
C LEU A 648 14.18 22.94 26.36
N PRO A 649 15.30 22.60 27.02
CA PRO A 649 15.33 22.48 28.47
C PRO A 649 15.00 23.77 29.23
N ASP A 650 15.43 24.93 28.71
CA ASP A 650 15.16 26.24 29.32
C ASP A 650 13.67 26.60 29.28
N LEU A 651 12.95 26.20 28.23
CA LEU A 651 11.51 26.43 28.08
C LEU A 651 10.74 25.44 28.95
N MET A 652 11.11 24.16 28.88
CA MET A 652 10.44 23.08 29.61
C MET A 652 10.50 23.28 31.13
N THR A 653 11.58 23.87 31.64
CA THR A 653 11.74 24.23 33.07
C THR A 653 10.56 25.04 33.63
N SER A 654 9.91 25.93 32.85
CA SER A 654 8.77 26.72 33.34
C SER A 654 7.39 26.07 33.12
N TYR A 655 7.35 24.92 32.44
CA TYR A 655 6.11 24.19 32.10
C TYR A 655 6.05 22.77 32.70
N MET A 656 7.08 22.36 33.44
CA MET A 656 7.11 21.03 34.07
C MET A 656 5.93 20.81 35.02
N ASP A 657 5.47 21.83 35.74
CA ASP A 657 4.33 21.72 36.65
C ASP A 657 3.08 21.25 35.89
N ASP A 658 2.75 21.88 34.76
CA ASP A 658 1.65 21.49 33.86
C ASP A 658 1.85 20.10 33.25
N VAL A 659 3.08 19.77 32.85
CA VAL A 659 3.43 18.46 32.26
C VAL A 659 3.25 17.34 33.29
N ILE A 660 3.74 17.50 34.51
CA ILE A 660 3.56 16.54 35.60
C ILE A 660 2.08 16.43 35.99
N ASP A 661 1.35 17.55 36.04
CA ASP A 661 -0.09 17.56 36.26
C ASP A 661 -0.85 16.81 35.16
N LYS A 662 -0.39 16.88 33.91
CA LYS A 662 -0.94 16.10 32.79
C LYS A 662 -0.64 14.62 32.95
N MET A 663 0.63 14.23 33.18
CA MET A 663 1.03 12.84 33.40
C MET A 663 0.27 12.20 34.57
N SER A 664 0.03 12.95 35.65
CA SER A 664 -0.79 12.53 36.79
C SER A 664 -2.23 12.17 36.40
N LYS A 665 -2.86 12.93 35.49
CA LYS A 665 -4.22 12.68 35.00
C LYS A 665 -4.28 11.46 34.06
N LEU A 666 -3.19 11.13 33.37
CA LEU A 666 -3.07 9.96 32.48
C LEU A 666 -2.97 8.62 33.22
N VAL A 667 -2.82 8.62 34.56
CA VAL A 667 -2.69 7.40 35.38
C VAL A 667 -3.87 6.43 35.26
N THR A 668 -5.04 6.92 34.85
CA THR A 668 -6.25 6.11 34.65
C THR A 668 -6.22 5.25 33.38
N GLN A 669 -5.30 5.51 32.44
CA GLN A 669 -5.20 4.78 31.18
C GLN A 669 -4.07 3.74 31.22
N ARG A 670 -4.40 2.46 31.43
CA ARG A 670 -3.43 1.35 31.60
C ARG A 670 -2.39 1.27 30.48
N TYR A 671 -2.80 1.44 29.22
CA TYR A 671 -1.90 1.36 28.06
C TYR A 671 -0.85 2.47 28.01
N LEU A 672 -1.10 3.63 28.64
CA LEU A 672 -0.12 4.72 28.72
C LEU A 672 0.89 4.56 29.85
N ALA A 673 0.66 3.65 30.82
CA ALA A 673 1.46 3.53 32.03
C ALA A 673 2.96 3.38 31.75
N ILE A 674 3.28 2.59 30.72
CA ILE A 674 4.64 2.36 30.28
C ILE A 674 5.33 3.63 29.78
N HIS A 675 4.67 4.41 28.92
CA HIS A 675 5.26 5.62 28.34
C HIS A 675 5.35 6.75 29.37
N VAL A 676 4.36 6.86 30.27
CA VAL A 676 4.40 7.82 31.39
C VAL A 676 5.56 7.50 32.34
N LEU A 677 5.75 6.23 32.71
CA LEU A 677 6.88 5.84 33.56
C LEU A 677 8.23 6.03 32.85
N LEU A 678 8.36 5.67 31.57
CA LEU A 678 9.56 5.94 30.78
C LEU A 678 9.89 7.44 30.73
N PHE A 679 8.88 8.31 30.55
CA PHE A 679 9.05 9.77 30.61
C PHE A 679 9.52 10.24 31.99
N LEU A 680 8.89 9.78 33.08
CA LEU A 680 9.25 10.16 34.44
C LEU A 680 10.65 9.65 34.85
N VAL A 681 11.02 8.45 34.43
CA VAL A 681 12.38 7.89 34.59
C VAL A 681 13.39 8.71 33.80
N GLY A 682 13.05 9.11 32.58
CA GLY A 682 13.84 10.02 31.75
C GLY A 682 14.12 11.35 32.44
N LEU A 683 13.05 12.00 32.91
CA LEU A 683 13.09 13.28 33.60
C LEU A 683 13.92 13.25 34.89
N SER A 684 13.88 12.16 35.67
CA SER A 684 14.66 12.03 36.91
C SER A 684 16.18 12.14 36.71
N ARG A 685 16.67 11.88 35.48
CA ARG A 685 18.09 11.97 35.10
C ARG A 685 18.49 13.36 34.61
N GLN A 686 17.53 14.28 34.43
CA GLN A 686 17.73 15.65 33.94
C GLN A 686 17.51 16.67 35.06
N SER A 687 18.44 16.73 36.02
CA SER A 687 18.36 17.60 37.22
C SER A 687 18.13 19.08 36.94
N LYS A 688 18.49 19.56 35.74
CA LYS A 688 18.19 20.93 35.27
C LYS A 688 16.69 21.21 35.16
N LEU A 689 15.84 20.24 34.81
CA LEU A 689 14.42 20.48 34.57
C LEU A 689 13.59 20.53 35.86
N PHE A 690 13.99 19.79 36.89
CA PHE A 690 13.23 19.66 38.14
C PHE A 690 13.83 20.42 39.34
N HIS A 691 14.83 21.28 39.12
CA HIS A 691 15.48 22.02 40.21
C HIS A 691 14.51 22.89 41.04
N ASN A 692 13.46 23.40 40.39
CA ASN A 692 12.41 24.24 40.97
C ASN A 692 11.23 23.46 41.59
N PHE A 693 11.20 22.13 41.50
CA PHE A 693 10.08 21.33 42.01
C PHE A 693 9.90 21.53 43.52
N GLN A 694 8.63 21.56 43.92
CA GLN A 694 8.24 21.59 45.32
C GLN A 694 7.85 20.19 45.79
N THR A 695 7.75 20.00 47.11
CA THR A 695 7.34 18.73 47.74
C THR A 695 6.04 18.17 47.18
N HIS A 696 5.12 19.03 46.72
CA HIS A 696 3.84 18.59 46.15
C HIS A 696 3.97 17.98 44.74
N ASP A 697 4.97 18.36 43.94
CA ASP A 697 5.20 17.84 42.59
C ASP A 697 5.85 16.47 42.63
N PHE A 698 6.87 16.31 43.49
CA PHE A 698 7.42 15.00 43.84
C PHE A 698 6.32 14.05 44.34
N LYS A 699 5.39 14.55 45.18
CA LYS A 699 4.25 13.76 45.66
C LYS A 699 3.33 13.29 44.52
N LYS A 700 3.09 14.10 43.48
CA LYS A 700 2.33 13.67 42.27
C LYS A 700 3.04 12.50 41.59
N ILE A 701 4.35 12.59 41.39
CA ILE A 701 5.17 11.57 40.72
C ILE A 701 5.12 10.23 41.47
N PHE A 702 5.32 10.23 42.79
CA PHE A 702 5.20 9.01 43.60
C PHE A 702 3.77 8.47 43.63
N GLY A 703 2.76 9.35 43.63
CA GLY A 703 1.35 8.98 43.52
C GLY A 703 1.03 8.23 42.22
N VAL A 704 1.55 8.70 41.08
CA VAL A 704 1.42 8.01 39.77
C VAL A 704 1.99 6.59 39.84
N CYS A 705 3.19 6.44 40.40
CA CYS A 705 3.83 5.13 40.57
C CYS A 705 2.97 4.20 41.44
N GLY A 706 2.47 4.71 42.58
CA GLY A 706 1.60 3.96 43.49
C GLY A 706 0.29 3.51 42.84
N SER A 707 -0.38 4.38 42.06
CA SER A 707 -1.60 4.03 41.34
C SER A 707 -1.38 2.97 40.26
N TYR A 708 -0.26 2.99 39.53
CA TYR A 708 0.06 1.93 38.57
C TYR A 708 0.35 0.59 39.28
N LEU A 709 1.11 0.59 40.39
CA LEU A 709 1.33 -0.61 41.21
C LEU A 709 0.01 -1.22 41.71
N GLN A 710 -0.92 -0.38 42.21
CA GLN A 710 -2.26 -0.81 42.62
C GLN A 710 -3.08 -1.38 41.45
N SER A 711 -3.00 -0.79 40.25
CA SER A 711 -3.69 -1.27 39.05
C SER A 711 -3.22 -2.66 38.60
N ILE A 712 -1.92 -2.93 38.69
CA ILE A 712 -1.33 -4.24 38.38
C ILE A 712 -1.82 -5.30 39.38
N ARG A 713 -1.67 -5.04 40.68
CA ARG A 713 -2.11 -5.93 41.78
C ARG A 713 -3.60 -6.27 41.67
N GLY A 714 -4.44 -5.31 41.28
CA GLY A 714 -5.87 -5.52 41.04
C GLY A 714 -6.20 -6.40 39.82
N THR A 715 -5.26 -6.57 38.87
CA THR A 715 -5.43 -7.47 37.73
C THR A 715 -5.08 -8.91 38.10
N SER A 716 -3.95 -9.14 38.78
CA SER A 716 -3.53 -10.47 39.21
C SER A 716 -4.58 -11.16 40.10
N ALA A 717 -5.33 -10.38 40.90
CA ALA A 717 -6.46 -10.88 41.70
C ALA A 717 -7.71 -11.31 40.89
N LEU A 718 -7.78 -11.00 39.59
CA LEU A 718 -8.84 -11.46 38.67
C LEU A 718 -8.44 -12.76 37.96
N ASP A 719 -7.16 -12.90 37.62
CA ASP A 719 -6.60 -14.08 36.93
C ASP A 719 -6.54 -15.33 37.83
N GLU A 720 -6.59 -15.18 39.15
CA GLU A 720 -6.71 -16.30 40.11
C GLU A 720 -8.09 -17.01 40.09
N ARG A 721 -9.05 -16.57 39.27
CA ARG A 721 -10.31 -17.30 39.05
C ARG A 721 -10.14 -18.32 37.91
N PRO A 722 -10.38 -19.63 38.14
CA PRO A 722 -10.26 -20.63 37.08
C PRO A 722 -11.38 -20.43 36.05
N SER A 723 -11.03 -19.83 34.91
CA SER A 723 -11.90 -19.71 33.74
C SER A 723 -12.02 -21.07 33.05
N SER A 724 -13.22 -21.65 33.11
CA SER A 724 -13.57 -22.79 32.30
C SER A 724 -13.99 -22.36 30.89
N LEU A 725 -13.66 -23.21 29.91
CA LEU A 725 -13.96 -23.13 28.45
C LEU A 725 -12.93 -22.34 27.61
N PRO A 726 -12.26 -22.99 26.64
CA PRO A 726 -11.56 -22.31 25.56
C PRO A 726 -12.56 -21.91 24.47
N SER A 727 -12.68 -20.60 24.19
CA SER A 727 -13.35 -20.11 22.99
C SER A 727 -12.32 -19.84 21.90
N ASP A 728 -12.35 -20.65 20.85
CA ASP A 728 -11.42 -20.59 19.74
C ASP A 728 -11.67 -19.36 18.83
N GLN A 729 -10.62 -18.91 18.14
CA GLN A 729 -10.64 -18.04 16.95
C GLN A 729 -11.18 -16.60 17.08
N THR A 730 -10.26 -15.62 17.25
CA THR A 730 -9.92 -14.57 16.24
C THR A 730 -9.06 -13.44 16.84
N SER A 731 -7.72 -13.49 16.64
CA SER A 731 -6.76 -12.34 16.67
C SER A 731 -5.29 -12.80 16.77
N SER A 732 -4.86 -13.68 15.87
CA SER A 732 -3.43 -14.05 15.77
C SER A 732 -2.59 -12.85 15.28
N MET A 733 -1.52 -12.52 16.02
CA MET A 733 -0.37 -11.63 15.73
C MET A 733 -0.18 -10.38 16.61
N SER A 734 -1.15 -9.99 17.46
CA SER A 734 -0.96 -8.84 18.38
C SER A 734 -1.22 -9.14 19.87
N ALA A 735 -1.70 -10.33 20.22
CA ALA A 735 -2.06 -10.67 21.60
C ALA A 735 -0.86 -11.10 22.49
N GLU A 736 0.18 -11.74 21.93
CA GLU A 736 1.28 -12.29 22.74
C GLU A 736 2.14 -11.22 23.45
N SER A 737 2.15 -9.98 22.96
CA SER A 737 2.88 -8.88 23.58
C SER A 737 2.13 -8.16 24.70
N SER A 738 0.80 -8.31 24.82
CA SER A 738 0.03 -7.61 25.86
C SER A 738 0.18 -8.21 27.26
N ASP A 739 0.43 -9.51 27.35
CA ASP A 739 0.39 -10.25 28.61
C ASP A 739 1.62 -10.01 29.49
N THR A 740 2.75 -9.60 28.89
CA THR A 740 4.00 -9.28 29.60
C THR A 740 4.08 -7.83 30.11
N LEU A 741 3.25 -6.94 29.55
CA LEU A 741 3.22 -5.50 29.86
C LEU A 741 3.05 -5.18 31.38
N PRO A 742 2.23 -5.90 32.17
CA PRO A 742 2.02 -5.56 33.59
C PRO A 742 3.27 -5.72 34.45
N GLN A 743 4.09 -6.74 34.18
CA GLN A 743 5.34 -6.97 34.90
C GLN A 743 6.34 -5.84 34.64
N TYR A 744 6.43 -5.37 33.38
CA TYR A 744 7.32 -4.26 33.04
C TYR A 744 6.92 -2.95 33.73
N VAL A 745 5.63 -2.63 33.74
CA VAL A 745 5.11 -1.44 34.44
C VAL A 745 5.37 -1.53 35.95
N TYR A 746 5.32 -2.73 36.56
CA TYR A 746 5.72 -2.96 37.96
C TYR A 746 7.19 -2.58 38.21
N ALA A 747 8.12 -3.16 37.45
CA ALA A 747 9.55 -2.89 37.63
C ALA A 747 9.91 -1.42 37.38
N LEU A 748 9.35 -0.81 36.32
CA LEU A 748 9.54 0.61 36.06
C LEU A 748 9.02 1.49 37.19
N ALA A 749 7.86 1.18 37.79
CA ALA A 749 7.34 1.97 38.89
C ALA A 749 8.29 1.97 40.09
N HIS A 750 8.86 0.80 40.44
CA HIS A 750 9.90 0.70 41.49
C HIS A 750 11.18 1.48 41.14
N HIS A 751 11.67 1.39 39.90
CA HIS A 751 12.82 2.18 39.46
C HIS A 751 12.53 3.69 39.47
N THR A 752 11.34 4.10 39.05
CA THR A 752 10.90 5.51 39.08
C THR A 752 10.93 6.03 40.51
N ILE A 753 10.38 5.27 41.47
CA ILE A 753 10.42 5.61 42.90
C ILE A 753 11.88 5.74 43.38
N ALA A 754 12.75 4.77 43.05
CA ALA A 754 14.15 4.77 43.47
C ALA A 754 14.94 5.97 42.93
N PHE A 755 14.86 6.26 41.63
CA PHE A 755 15.56 7.41 41.02
C PHE A 755 15.03 8.74 41.54
N TRP A 756 13.71 8.92 41.66
CA TRP A 756 13.15 10.17 42.19
C TRP A 756 13.41 10.35 43.68
N TYR A 757 13.49 9.27 44.48
CA TYR A 757 13.85 9.38 45.90
C TYR A 757 15.29 9.88 46.08
N LEU A 758 16.23 9.39 45.27
CA LEU A 758 17.61 9.91 45.25
C LEU A 758 17.70 11.37 44.80
N ALA A 759 16.77 11.81 43.96
CA ALA A 759 16.68 13.21 43.53
C ALA A 759 16.09 14.15 44.61
N LEU A 760 15.52 13.61 45.71
CA LEU A 760 14.93 14.41 46.77
C LEU A 760 15.98 15.14 47.62
N LYS A 761 15.76 16.44 47.80
CA LYS A 761 16.45 17.27 48.78
C LYS A 761 16.08 16.78 50.20
N PRO A 762 16.95 16.88 51.22
CA PRO A 762 16.69 16.32 52.55
C PRO A 762 15.38 16.77 53.22
N HIS A 763 14.87 17.96 52.92
CA HIS A 763 13.61 18.46 53.47
C HIS A 763 12.36 17.82 52.83
N ASP A 764 12.44 17.39 51.57
CA ASP A 764 11.33 16.74 50.86
C ASP A 764 11.15 15.26 51.28
N ARG A 765 12.14 14.67 51.97
CA ARG A 765 12.10 13.25 52.39
C ARG A 765 11.08 12.94 53.49
N VAL A 766 10.38 13.96 54.01
CA VAL A 766 9.10 13.77 54.74
C VAL A 766 8.08 12.94 53.94
N LEU A 767 8.21 12.90 52.60
CA LEU A 767 7.41 12.03 51.73
C LEU A 767 7.67 10.52 51.92
N LYS A 768 8.71 10.08 52.65
CA LYS A 768 9.06 8.66 52.84
C LYS A 768 7.90 7.82 53.38
N GLU A 769 7.13 8.34 54.34
CA GLU A 769 5.94 7.66 54.88
C GLU A 769 4.86 7.50 53.80
N TYR A 770 4.63 8.53 52.98
CA TYR A 770 3.68 8.49 51.88
C TYR A 770 4.12 7.48 50.79
N ILE A 771 5.40 7.49 50.39
CA ILE A 771 5.96 6.54 49.42
C ILE A 771 5.83 5.10 49.96
N THR A 772 6.12 4.89 51.25
CA THR A 772 5.93 3.60 51.92
C THR A 772 4.47 3.15 51.91
N SER A 773 3.51 4.08 52.02
CA SER A 773 2.07 3.77 51.90
C SER A 773 1.68 3.37 50.46
N CYS A 774 2.33 3.90 49.43
CA CYS A 774 2.12 3.49 48.04
C CYS A 774 2.64 2.07 47.75
N LEU A 775 3.69 1.64 48.45
CA LEU A 775 4.28 0.31 48.31
C LEU A 775 3.49 -0.80 49.02
N ARG A 776 2.71 -0.46 50.06
CA ARG A 776 1.82 -1.40 50.75
C ARG A 776 0.55 -1.70 49.93
N TYR A 777 -0.01 -2.89 50.13
CA TYR A 777 -1.38 -3.20 49.73
C TYR A 777 -2.05 -4.14 50.72
N THR A 778 -3.38 -4.08 50.82
CA THR A 778 -4.18 -5.00 51.61
C THR A 778 -4.72 -6.12 50.73
N THR A 779 -4.54 -7.36 51.17
CA THR A 779 -5.17 -8.54 50.54
C THR A 779 -6.67 -8.58 50.81
N ALA A 780 -7.39 -9.45 50.09
CA ALA A 780 -8.79 -9.76 50.39
C ALA A 780 -9.03 -10.32 51.82
N SER A 781 -7.99 -10.84 52.48
CA SER A 781 -8.01 -11.26 53.89
C SER A 781 -7.79 -10.11 54.88
N GLY A 782 -7.61 -8.87 54.41
CA GLY A 782 -7.36 -7.70 55.25
C GLY A 782 -5.94 -7.59 55.81
N GLN A 783 -5.00 -8.40 55.32
CA GLN A 783 -3.60 -8.37 55.73
C GLN A 783 -2.83 -7.36 54.86
N GLU A 784 -2.07 -6.46 55.50
CA GLU A 784 -1.10 -5.63 54.78
C GLU A 784 0.10 -6.49 54.36
N ILE A 785 0.44 -6.43 53.07
CA ILE A 785 1.61 -7.10 52.48
C ILE A 785 2.46 -6.06 51.73
N VAL A 786 3.77 -6.30 51.69
CA VAL A 786 4.73 -5.59 50.84
C VAL A 786 5.52 -6.65 50.08
N GLU A 787 5.55 -6.56 48.75
CA GLU A 787 6.32 -7.47 47.88
C GLU A 787 7.83 -7.28 48.08
N ASP A 788 8.64 -8.23 47.59
CA ASP A 788 10.10 -8.22 47.81
C ASP A 788 10.76 -6.95 47.24
N GLN A 789 10.39 -6.57 46.01
CA GLN A 789 10.90 -5.36 45.39
C GLN A 789 10.45 -4.08 46.14
N GLY A 790 9.28 -4.12 46.80
CA GLY A 790 8.81 -3.06 47.70
C GLY A 790 9.67 -2.93 48.97
N LEU A 791 9.99 -4.06 49.61
CA LEU A 791 10.89 -4.08 50.78
C LEU A 791 12.30 -3.59 50.43
N VAL A 792 12.83 -4.01 49.28
CA VAL A 792 14.10 -3.49 48.73
C VAL A 792 14.04 -1.98 48.51
N THR A 793 12.94 -1.46 47.96
CA THR A 793 12.77 -0.01 47.74
C THR A 793 12.76 0.75 49.08
N ILE A 794 12.21 0.17 50.14
CA ILE A 794 12.19 0.77 51.49
C ILE A 794 13.58 0.71 52.16
N ASP A 795 14.33 -0.40 52.01
CA ASP A 795 15.73 -0.48 52.46
C ASP A 795 16.61 0.55 51.75
N LEU A 796 16.39 0.81 50.45
CA LEU A 796 17.10 1.88 49.73
C LEU A 796 16.84 3.24 50.37
N MET A 797 15.56 3.57 50.63
CA MET A 797 15.20 4.85 51.24
C MET A 797 15.84 5.04 52.63
N ASP A 798 15.83 4.00 53.48
CA ASP A 798 16.53 4.05 54.78
C ASP A 798 18.06 4.10 54.65
N GLY A 799 18.65 3.38 53.70
CA GLY A 799 20.08 3.39 53.45
C GLY A 799 20.59 4.77 53.05
N VAL A 800 19.85 5.47 52.19
CA VAL A 800 20.15 6.84 51.73
C VAL A 800 20.07 7.83 52.89
N ASP A 801 18.98 7.83 53.67
CA ASP A 801 18.84 8.71 54.83
C ASP A 801 19.91 8.45 55.90
N ALA A 802 20.26 7.17 56.12
CA ALA A 802 21.27 6.76 57.09
C ALA A 802 22.68 7.18 56.67
N ALA A 803 22.99 7.12 55.36
CA ALA A 803 24.27 7.54 54.80
C ALA A 803 24.49 9.05 55.00
N GLU A 804 23.54 9.89 54.59
CA GLU A 804 23.65 11.35 54.73
C GLU A 804 23.62 11.84 56.19
N SER A 805 22.90 11.15 57.07
CA SER A 805 22.86 11.48 58.50
C SER A 805 24.11 11.02 59.26
N GLY A 806 25.00 10.26 58.62
CA GLY A 806 26.32 9.93 59.14
C GLY A 806 27.32 11.03 58.80
N VAL A 807 28.09 11.49 59.81
CA VAL A 807 29.36 12.15 59.51
C VAL A 807 30.22 11.14 58.75
N ALA A 808 30.79 11.55 57.62
CA ALA A 808 31.67 10.72 56.80
C ALA A 808 32.92 10.31 57.61
N SER A 809 32.84 9.18 58.31
CA SER A 809 33.98 8.52 58.93
C SER A 809 34.81 7.85 57.85
N ASP A 810 36.15 7.89 57.97
CA ASP A 810 37.13 7.28 57.06
C ASP A 810 37.14 5.73 57.15
N ALA A 811 35.96 5.11 57.26
CA ALA A 811 35.73 3.73 57.69
C ALA A 811 36.17 2.68 56.65
N ASP A 812 36.24 3.04 55.38
CA ASP A 812 36.78 2.18 54.32
C ASP A 812 38.32 2.17 54.33
N GLN A 813 38.95 3.18 54.93
CA GLN A 813 40.40 3.24 55.16
C GLN A 813 40.80 2.79 56.58
N ALA A 814 39.84 2.72 57.50
CA ALA A 814 40.08 2.35 58.89
C ALA A 814 40.67 0.93 59.00
N ARG A 815 41.83 0.85 59.66
CA ARG A 815 42.54 -0.40 59.97
C ARG A 815 42.80 -0.48 61.47
N PHE A 816 42.94 -1.70 61.96
CA PHE A 816 43.46 -1.93 63.30
C PHE A 816 44.97 -1.71 63.34
N GLU A 817 45.44 -1.10 64.42
CA GLU A 817 46.85 -0.87 64.69
C GLU A 817 47.40 -1.95 65.63
N ASP A 818 48.72 -2.10 65.74
CA ASP A 818 49.35 -2.97 66.75
C ASP A 818 48.95 -2.56 68.20
N LEU A 819 48.48 -1.33 68.38
CA LEU A 819 47.93 -0.77 69.62
C LEU A 819 46.49 -1.22 69.92
N ASP A 820 45.77 -1.82 68.98
CA ASP A 820 44.41 -2.33 69.15
C ASP A 820 44.37 -3.75 69.76
N GLY A 821 45.41 -4.56 69.55
CA GLY A 821 45.55 -5.90 70.16
C GLY A 821 44.72 -6.99 69.48
N ARG A 822 44.13 -7.92 70.25
CA ARG A 822 43.32 -9.01 69.68
C ARG A 822 41.99 -8.47 69.18
N ILE A 823 41.70 -8.76 67.92
CA ILE A 823 40.42 -8.48 67.26
C ILE A 823 39.52 -9.71 67.41
N THR A 824 38.25 -9.49 67.73
CA THR A 824 37.18 -10.50 67.66
C THR A 824 36.21 -10.10 66.55
N VAL A 825 35.86 -11.04 65.67
CA VAL A 825 34.87 -10.83 64.60
C VAL A 825 33.58 -11.55 64.99
N LEU A 826 32.44 -10.89 64.84
CA LEU A 826 31.12 -11.48 65.11
C LEU A 826 30.15 -11.12 63.99
N ASP A 827 29.61 -12.14 63.33
CA ASP A 827 28.59 -12.03 62.28
C ASP A 827 27.20 -12.29 62.87
N ARG A 828 26.25 -11.38 62.63
CA ARG A 828 24.90 -11.41 63.20
C ARG A 828 23.83 -11.02 62.19
N LEU A 829 22.66 -11.65 62.30
CA LEU A 829 21.46 -11.26 61.57
C LEU A 829 20.55 -10.42 62.47
N SER A 830 19.97 -9.36 61.92
CA SER A 830 18.88 -8.61 62.56
C SER A 830 18.00 -8.00 61.49
N GLY A 831 16.72 -8.37 61.44
CA GLY A 831 15.80 -7.92 60.39
C GLY A 831 16.37 -8.21 58.99
N LEU A 832 16.43 -7.20 58.13
CA LEU A 832 17.02 -7.31 56.79
C LEU A 832 18.53 -6.98 56.75
N PHE A 833 19.23 -7.00 57.88
CA PHE A 833 20.64 -6.64 58.00
C PHE A 833 21.52 -7.84 58.38
N LEU A 834 22.65 -7.98 57.68
CA LEU A 834 23.77 -8.83 58.07
C LEU A 834 24.88 -7.93 58.62
N LEU A 835 25.11 -8.01 59.93
CA LEU A 835 26.00 -7.14 60.70
C LEU A 835 27.29 -7.91 61.05
N THR A 836 28.44 -7.42 60.59
CA THR A 836 29.75 -7.88 61.09
C THR A 836 30.35 -6.82 61.99
N THR A 837 30.69 -7.18 63.22
CA THR A 837 31.50 -6.34 64.12
C THR A 837 32.89 -6.92 64.28
N GLU A 838 33.90 -6.21 63.81
CA GLU A 838 35.31 -6.46 64.12
C GLU A 838 35.68 -5.57 65.31
N THR A 839 35.96 -6.15 66.48
CA THR A 839 36.12 -5.41 67.75
C THR A 839 37.51 -5.63 68.35
N ALA A 840 38.25 -4.54 68.58
CA ALA A 840 39.52 -4.56 69.30
C ALA A 840 39.30 -4.63 70.82
N LEU A 841 39.64 -5.76 71.43
CA LEU A 841 39.35 -6.02 72.85
C LEU A 841 40.12 -5.11 73.84
N ARG A 842 41.20 -4.43 73.40
CA ARG A 842 42.01 -3.55 74.27
C ARG A 842 41.61 -2.08 74.19
N THR A 843 41.25 -1.59 73.01
CA THR A 843 40.94 -0.17 72.77
C THR A 843 39.43 0.11 72.67
N GLY A 844 38.61 -0.93 72.50
CA GLY A 844 37.17 -0.80 72.26
C GLY A 844 36.82 -0.30 70.85
N LYS A 845 37.82 -0.06 70.00
CA LYS A 845 37.66 0.32 68.60
C LYS A 845 36.96 -0.80 67.85
N THR A 846 35.81 -0.48 67.24
CA THR A 846 34.99 -1.44 66.50
C THR A 846 34.79 -0.96 65.07
N ILE A 847 35.01 -1.83 64.10
CA ILE A 847 34.58 -1.62 62.71
C ILE A 847 33.28 -2.42 62.52
N LEU A 848 32.19 -1.69 62.27
CA LEU A 848 30.88 -2.25 61.97
C LEU A 848 30.68 -2.25 60.45
N THR A 849 30.51 -3.43 59.85
CA THR A 849 30.05 -3.60 58.47
C THR A 849 28.57 -3.96 58.47
N VAL A 850 27.72 -3.07 57.97
CA VAL A 850 26.28 -3.26 57.79
C VAL A 850 26.02 -3.67 56.34
N ARG A 851 25.69 -4.93 56.10
CA ARG A 851 25.27 -5.44 54.80
C ARG A 851 23.75 -5.38 54.67
N ARG A 852 23.30 -4.74 53.59
CA ARG A 852 21.90 -4.55 53.19
C ARG A 852 21.64 -5.16 51.82
N ALA A 853 20.37 -5.30 51.44
CA ALA A 853 20.00 -5.66 50.07
C ALA A 853 20.53 -4.62 49.07
N THR A 854 20.42 -3.34 49.40
CA THR A 854 20.71 -2.20 48.52
C THR A 854 22.14 -1.64 48.62
N GLY A 855 22.97 -2.17 49.52
CA GLY A 855 24.33 -1.67 49.72
C GLY A 855 25.08 -2.35 50.85
N THR A 856 26.34 -1.99 51.05
CA THR A 856 27.12 -2.35 52.24
C THR A 856 27.76 -1.08 52.78
N MET A 857 27.58 -0.78 54.07
CA MET A 857 28.14 0.40 54.73
C MET A 857 29.13 -0.02 55.81
N ARG A 858 30.27 0.67 55.91
CA ARG A 858 31.21 0.55 57.03
C ARG A 858 31.14 1.78 57.93
N ARG A 859 31.27 1.58 59.25
CA ARG A 859 31.38 2.65 60.26
C ARG A 859 32.40 2.26 61.32
N VAL A 860 33.17 3.24 61.81
CA VAL A 860 34.07 3.06 62.96
C VAL A 860 33.38 3.55 64.23
N ILE A 861 33.60 2.84 65.32
CA ILE A 861 33.07 3.13 66.65
C ILE A 861 34.25 3.18 67.61
N GLU A 862 34.47 4.32 68.26
CA GLU A 862 35.51 4.51 69.27
C GLU A 862 34.87 4.76 70.64
N ALA A 863 35.12 3.86 71.59
CA ALA A 863 34.51 3.87 72.92
C ALA A 863 35.13 4.93 73.84
N SER A 864 34.90 6.21 73.54
CA SER A 864 35.47 7.37 74.24
C SER A 864 34.80 7.69 75.60
N GLY A 865 34.73 6.71 76.51
CA GLY A 865 34.34 6.89 77.92
C GLY A 865 32.87 7.25 78.20
N ARG A 866 32.08 7.57 77.17
CA ARG A 866 30.61 7.55 77.17
C ARG A 866 30.15 6.40 76.28
N SER A 867 28.96 5.86 76.57
CA SER A 867 28.35 4.74 75.81
C SER A 867 28.25 5.10 74.33
N ALA A 868 29.19 4.62 73.51
CA ALA A 868 29.21 4.88 72.08
C ALA A 868 28.07 4.10 71.40
N SER A 869 27.15 4.81 70.77
CA SER A 869 26.06 4.22 69.97
C SER A 869 26.25 4.57 68.50
N VAL A 870 26.05 3.59 67.62
CA VAL A 870 26.07 3.80 66.17
C VAL A 870 24.80 3.26 65.55
N ARG A 871 24.16 4.09 64.73
CA ARG A 871 22.97 3.74 63.97
C ARG A 871 23.34 2.83 62.78
N ALA A 872 22.72 1.65 62.71
CA ALA A 872 22.70 0.86 61.49
C ALA A 872 21.67 1.40 60.48
N THR A 873 20.61 2.06 60.97
CA THR A 873 19.45 2.60 60.24
C THR A 873 18.97 3.93 60.82
N MET A 874 18.09 4.65 60.13
CA MET A 874 17.51 5.90 60.67
C MET A 874 16.38 5.66 61.67
N GLU A 875 15.74 4.50 61.62
CA GLU A 875 14.64 4.10 62.52
C GLU A 875 15.11 3.54 63.88
N GLY A 876 16.41 3.62 64.19
CA GLY A 876 16.97 3.13 65.44
C GLY A 876 16.72 4.06 66.65
N SER A 877 15.92 3.60 67.62
CA SER A 877 15.81 4.21 68.96
C SER A 877 16.94 3.72 69.88
N GLU A 878 17.28 4.48 70.93
CA GLU A 878 18.15 4.00 72.01
C GLU A 878 17.58 2.78 72.76
N ASP A 879 16.27 2.56 72.66
CA ASP A 879 15.55 1.41 73.23
C ASP A 879 15.75 0.11 72.43
N ASN A 880 16.05 0.21 71.13
CA ASN A 880 16.19 -0.93 70.21
C ASN A 880 17.64 -1.05 69.74
N PHE A 881 18.43 -1.84 70.46
CA PHE A 881 19.87 -1.98 70.18
C PHE A 881 20.38 -3.41 70.31
N ILE A 882 21.45 -3.70 69.58
CA ILE A 882 22.29 -4.87 69.75
C ILE A 882 23.61 -4.42 70.37
N SER A 883 23.99 -5.00 71.51
CA SER A 883 25.30 -4.74 72.12
C SER A 883 26.42 -5.20 71.21
N ILE A 884 27.48 -4.39 71.05
CA ILE A 884 28.59 -4.74 70.16
C ILE A 884 29.24 -6.07 70.56
N PHE A 885 29.40 -6.31 71.86
CA PHE A 885 29.85 -7.59 72.40
C PHE A 885 28.68 -8.30 73.11
N PRO A 886 28.44 -9.62 72.89
CA PRO A 886 27.28 -10.32 73.46
C PRO A 886 27.20 -10.26 74.99
N ASP A 887 28.33 -10.38 75.68
CA ASP A 887 28.39 -10.36 77.16
C ASP A 887 28.23 -8.94 77.75
N ASP A 888 28.33 -7.88 76.93
CA ASP A 888 28.08 -6.49 77.34
C ASP A 888 26.59 -6.18 77.20
N ILE A 889 25.74 -6.81 78.01
CA ILE A 889 24.26 -6.75 77.93
C ILE A 889 23.70 -5.32 77.83
N ASN A 890 24.39 -4.33 78.42
CA ASN A 890 23.98 -2.93 78.39
C ASN A 890 24.72 -2.05 77.35
N GLY A 891 25.64 -2.63 76.57
CA GLY A 891 26.45 -1.94 75.56
C GLY A 891 27.29 -0.79 76.13
N ARG A 892 27.73 -0.89 77.39
CA ARG A 892 28.41 0.22 78.10
C ARG A 892 29.92 0.25 77.87
N THR A 893 30.51 -0.89 77.54
CA THR A 893 31.96 -1.10 77.48
C THR A 893 32.46 -0.99 76.05
N TYR A 894 31.80 -1.71 75.13
CA TYR A 894 32.16 -1.72 73.71
C TYR A 894 31.21 -0.87 72.84
N GLY A 895 30.01 -0.58 73.36
CA GLY A 895 29.01 0.26 72.70
C GLY A 895 27.79 -0.51 72.18
N LYS A 896 26.94 0.21 71.44
CA LYS A 896 25.63 -0.26 70.95
C LYS A 896 25.47 -0.04 69.44
N ILE A 897 24.86 -1.00 68.77
CA ILE A 897 24.35 -0.86 67.40
C ILE A 897 22.85 -0.59 67.50
N LEU A 898 22.38 0.58 67.10
CA LEU A 898 20.95 0.90 67.07
C LEU A 898 20.34 0.29 65.78
N VAL A 899 19.28 -0.50 65.95
CA VAL A 899 18.58 -1.25 64.88
C VAL A 899 17.11 -0.80 64.81
N PRO A 900 16.39 -1.02 63.69
CA PRO A 900 14.98 -0.63 63.62
C PRO A 900 14.14 -1.33 64.70
N ALA A 901 13.08 -0.65 65.13
CA ALA A 901 12.11 -1.25 66.02
C ALA A 901 11.49 -2.54 65.41
N PRO A 902 11.10 -3.55 66.22
CA PRO A 902 10.42 -4.75 65.73
C PRO A 902 9.09 -4.49 65.01
N THR A 903 8.53 -3.29 65.10
CA THR A 903 7.35 -2.81 64.37
C THR A 903 7.66 -2.23 62.99
N SER A 904 8.94 -2.07 62.63
CA SER A 904 9.39 -1.66 61.30
C SER A 904 9.39 -2.84 60.32
N LEU A 905 9.15 -2.54 59.03
CA LEU A 905 9.28 -3.50 57.93
C LEU A 905 10.72 -4.00 57.73
N LEU A 906 11.73 -3.27 58.24
CA LEU A 906 13.15 -3.62 58.15
C LEU A 906 13.68 -4.30 59.44
N GLY A 907 12.91 -4.25 60.52
CA GLY A 907 13.32 -4.71 61.85
C GLY A 907 13.04 -6.20 62.12
N SER A 908 13.52 -6.69 63.26
CA SER A 908 13.14 -7.99 63.82
C SER A 908 13.21 -7.93 65.35
N PRO A 909 12.32 -8.60 66.09
CA PRO A 909 12.44 -8.78 67.53
C PRO A 909 13.61 -9.69 67.94
N HIS A 910 14.18 -10.44 67.00
CA HIS A 910 15.28 -11.39 67.25
C HIS A 910 16.55 -10.95 66.53
N ALA A 911 17.70 -11.24 67.14
CA ALA A 911 19.02 -11.11 66.54
C ALA A 911 19.80 -12.41 66.72
N ALA A 912 20.08 -13.10 65.61
CA ALA A 912 20.78 -14.39 65.61
C ALA A 912 22.30 -14.16 65.41
N THR A 913 23.13 -14.95 66.09
CA THR A 913 24.59 -14.93 65.89
C THR A 913 25.00 -16.10 65.02
N LEU A 914 25.66 -15.81 63.89
CA LEU A 914 26.05 -16.84 62.95
C LEU A 914 27.27 -17.62 63.47
N PRO A 915 27.35 -18.95 63.25
CA PRO A 915 28.51 -19.74 63.66
C PRO A 915 29.74 -19.39 62.82
N GLU A 916 30.93 -19.49 63.41
CA GLU A 916 32.24 -19.28 62.76
C GLU A 916 32.64 -20.41 61.77
N ASP A 917 31.68 -20.92 61.01
CA ASP A 917 31.87 -22.03 60.07
C ASP A 917 32.42 -21.55 58.71
N PRO A 918 33.35 -22.29 58.08
CA PRO A 918 33.85 -21.97 56.73
C PRO A 918 32.76 -21.90 55.64
N ALA A 919 31.63 -22.56 55.86
CA ALA A 919 30.47 -22.50 54.96
C ALA A 919 29.73 -21.16 55.06
N VAL A 920 29.58 -20.60 56.27
CA VAL A 920 28.99 -19.29 56.51
C VAL A 920 29.89 -18.21 55.92
N GLN A 921 31.19 -18.24 56.23
CA GLN A 921 32.17 -17.29 55.70
C GLN A 921 32.17 -17.27 54.16
N ARG A 922 32.07 -18.44 53.50
CA ARG A 922 31.95 -18.52 52.04
C ARG A 922 30.64 -17.91 51.52
N ALA A 923 29.52 -18.11 52.22
CA ALA A 923 28.25 -17.51 51.86
C ALA A 923 28.28 -15.97 51.98
N ILE A 924 28.92 -15.44 53.04
CA ILE A 924 29.14 -13.99 53.21
C ILE A 924 30.06 -13.44 52.10
N GLN A 925 31.11 -14.17 51.71
CA GLN A 925 31.96 -13.79 50.57
C GLN A 925 31.21 -13.81 49.22
N ILE A 926 30.25 -14.72 49.02
CA ILE A 926 29.37 -14.73 47.83
C ILE A 926 28.44 -13.52 47.84
N PHE A 927 27.89 -13.17 49.01
CA PHE A 927 27.08 -11.98 49.18
C PHE A 927 27.88 -10.70 48.88
N ASP A 928 29.10 -10.57 49.41
CA ASP A 928 29.97 -9.41 49.16
C ASP A 928 30.43 -9.30 47.69
N ARG A 929 30.49 -10.42 46.96
CA ARG A 929 30.70 -10.44 45.50
C ARG A 929 29.44 -10.15 44.68
N THR A 930 28.25 -10.25 45.27
CA THR A 930 27.00 -9.90 44.61
C THR A 930 26.87 -8.38 44.61
N SER A 931 27.00 -7.75 43.46
CA SER A 931 26.91 -6.29 43.30
C SER A 931 25.64 -5.72 43.95
N ALA A 932 25.78 -4.59 44.65
CA ALA A 932 24.64 -3.77 45.09
C ALA A 932 24.29 -2.67 44.07
N LEU A 933 25.02 -2.59 42.95
CA LEU A 933 24.74 -1.73 41.81
C LEU A 933 24.04 -2.57 40.75
N ASP A 934 22.95 -2.09 40.16
CA ASP A 934 22.32 -2.74 39.01
C ASP A 934 23.13 -2.38 37.75
N SER A 935 23.75 -3.37 37.12
CA SER A 935 24.82 -3.13 36.14
C SER A 935 24.42 -3.78 34.82
N HIS A 936 24.34 -2.95 33.78
CA HIS A 936 23.88 -3.28 32.44
C HIS A 936 25.01 -3.14 31.42
N LYS A 937 24.79 -3.67 30.21
CA LYS A 937 25.73 -3.63 29.09
C LYS A 937 25.03 -3.38 27.76
N ALA A 938 25.70 -2.63 26.88
CA ALA A 938 25.23 -2.36 25.52
C ALA A 938 26.40 -2.17 24.56
N GLY A 939 26.30 -2.73 23.35
CA GLY A 939 27.30 -2.50 22.30
C GLY A 939 27.19 -1.12 21.66
N VAL A 940 28.30 -0.59 21.12
CA VAL A 940 28.30 0.62 20.28
C VAL A 940 29.10 0.38 19.00
N ILE A 941 28.38 0.08 17.93
CA ILE A 941 28.89 -0.32 16.62
C ILE A 941 29.01 0.92 15.72
N TYR A 942 30.11 1.05 14.98
CA TYR A 942 30.29 2.08 13.94
C TYR A 942 30.27 1.44 12.56
N ILE A 943 29.39 1.91 11.68
CA ILE A 943 29.31 1.49 10.27
C ILE A 943 29.80 2.66 9.40
N GLY A 944 30.90 2.47 8.68
CA GLY A 944 31.47 3.45 7.76
C GLY A 944 30.79 3.46 6.39
N GLU A 945 31.12 4.48 5.58
CA GLU A 945 30.56 4.68 4.24
C GLU A 945 30.68 3.42 3.36
N GLY A 946 29.55 2.97 2.80
CA GLY A 946 29.47 1.81 1.91
C GLY A 946 29.63 0.43 2.59
N GLN A 947 29.96 0.35 3.87
CA GLN A 947 30.06 -0.94 4.59
C GLN A 947 28.68 -1.59 4.76
N SER A 948 28.60 -2.90 4.54
CA SER A 948 27.33 -3.64 4.63
C SER A 948 27.46 -5.02 5.26
N THR A 949 28.67 -5.58 5.34
CA THR A 949 28.92 -6.91 5.90
C THR A 949 29.50 -6.85 7.32
N GLU A 950 29.21 -7.88 8.12
CA GLU A 950 29.69 -7.98 9.50
C GLU A 950 31.22 -7.92 9.62
N ASP A 951 31.95 -8.62 8.74
CA ASP A 951 33.43 -8.65 8.75
C ASP A 951 34.05 -7.28 8.44
N GLU A 952 33.49 -6.52 7.48
CA GLU A 952 33.95 -5.15 7.18
C GLU A 952 33.74 -4.21 8.37
N ILE A 953 32.57 -4.31 9.02
CA ILE A 953 32.20 -3.41 10.11
C ILE A 953 33.04 -3.70 11.37
N LEU A 954 33.26 -4.98 11.72
CA LEU A 954 34.02 -5.34 12.92
C LEU A 954 35.55 -5.22 12.74
N GLN A 955 36.04 -4.97 11.52
CA GLN A 955 37.43 -4.58 11.29
C GLN A 955 37.72 -3.09 11.63
N ASN A 956 36.70 -2.25 11.82
CA ASN A 956 36.89 -0.82 12.12
C ASN A 956 37.66 -0.60 13.44
N CYS A 957 38.88 -0.05 13.37
CA CYS A 957 39.67 0.36 14.53
C CYS A 957 39.41 1.81 14.98
N MET A 958 38.66 2.58 14.18
CA MET A 958 38.29 3.97 14.46
C MET A 958 37.04 4.33 13.68
N GLY A 959 36.18 5.18 14.25
CA GLY A 959 35.06 5.78 13.54
C GLY A 959 35.36 7.19 13.02
N SER A 960 34.32 7.91 12.63
CA SER A 960 34.38 9.33 12.30
C SER A 960 34.50 10.22 13.55
N PRO A 961 34.87 11.52 13.43
CA PRO A 961 35.13 12.38 14.59
C PRO A 961 33.88 12.64 15.46
N ASP A 962 32.71 12.78 14.83
CA ASP A 962 31.40 12.86 15.48
C ASP A 962 31.05 11.57 16.26
N TYR A 963 31.32 10.39 15.70
CA TYR A 963 31.20 9.12 16.43
C TYR A 963 32.13 9.09 17.65
N HIS A 964 33.38 9.54 17.51
CA HIS A 964 34.33 9.57 18.61
C HIS A 964 33.89 10.53 19.73
N GLU A 965 33.43 11.73 19.36
CA GLU A 965 32.84 12.71 20.28
C GLU A 965 31.59 12.17 20.99
N PHE A 966 30.70 11.48 20.25
CA PHE A 966 29.52 10.80 20.78
C PHE A 966 29.92 9.72 21.80
N VAL A 967 30.83 8.81 21.46
CA VAL A 967 31.31 7.73 22.35
C VAL A 967 31.92 8.28 23.63
N LEU A 968 32.80 9.29 23.52
CA LEU A 968 33.39 9.95 24.69
C LEU A 968 32.35 10.71 25.55
N SER A 969 31.21 11.08 24.98
CA SER A 969 30.12 11.76 25.70
C SER A 969 29.12 10.82 26.37
N LEU A 970 29.16 9.51 26.08
CA LEU A 970 28.28 8.53 26.72
C LEU A 970 28.61 8.30 28.20
N GLY A 971 29.87 8.46 28.62
CA GLY A 971 30.31 8.20 29.98
C GLY A 971 31.79 8.50 30.20
N THR A 972 32.41 7.82 31.16
CA THR A 972 33.82 8.02 31.56
C THR A 972 34.70 6.95 30.94
N LEU A 973 35.80 7.36 30.29
CA LEU A 973 36.84 6.45 29.82
C LEU A 973 37.54 5.79 31.02
N THR A 974 37.41 4.47 31.11
CA THR A 974 37.84 3.68 32.27
C THR A 974 38.71 2.51 31.84
N ARG A 975 39.81 2.26 32.55
CA ARG A 975 40.74 1.16 32.26
C ARG A 975 40.13 -0.18 32.66
N LEU A 976 40.30 -1.19 31.80
CA LEU A 976 39.79 -2.55 32.02
C LEU A 976 40.72 -3.39 32.90
N LYS A 977 42.04 -3.24 32.72
CA LYS A 977 43.03 -3.94 33.54
C LYS A 977 42.93 -3.55 35.02
N ASP A 978 42.88 -4.57 35.87
CA ASP A 978 42.71 -4.44 37.34
C ASP A 978 41.42 -3.68 37.75
N ALA A 979 40.41 -3.65 36.88
CA ALA A 979 39.14 -2.95 37.12
C ALA A 979 38.38 -3.45 38.36
N ALA A 980 38.09 -2.53 39.27
CA ALA A 980 37.32 -2.77 40.49
C ALA A 980 35.78 -2.81 40.27
N PHE A 981 35.29 -2.27 39.15
CA PHE A 981 33.87 -2.26 38.77
C PHE A 981 33.46 -3.58 38.06
N ASN A 982 32.19 -3.72 37.65
CA ASN A 982 31.79 -4.90 36.88
C ASN A 982 32.01 -4.69 35.38
N THR A 983 33.08 -5.27 34.80
CA THR A 983 33.40 -5.15 33.36
C THR A 983 32.45 -5.86 32.39
N GLN A 984 31.35 -6.46 32.86
CA GLN A 984 30.27 -7.02 32.03
C GLN A 984 30.68 -8.05 30.96
N GLY A 985 31.81 -8.74 31.19
CA GLY A 985 32.35 -9.78 30.31
C GLY A 985 33.65 -9.39 29.60
N LEU A 986 34.03 -8.10 29.61
CA LEU A 986 35.33 -7.65 29.10
C LEU A 986 36.48 -8.12 30.02
N ASP A 987 37.59 -8.55 29.40
CA ASP A 987 38.83 -8.96 30.06
C ASP A 987 39.40 -7.91 31.04
N ARG A 988 40.02 -8.39 32.12
CA ARG A 988 40.67 -7.57 33.17
C ARG A 988 42.15 -7.87 33.35
N MET A 989 42.70 -8.87 32.66
CA MET A 989 44.02 -9.42 32.94
C MET A 989 45.04 -9.00 31.87
N ASP A 990 44.72 -9.27 30.61
CA ASP A 990 45.68 -9.30 29.49
C ASP A 990 45.39 -8.26 28.40
N ASN A 991 44.40 -7.38 28.62
CA ASN A 991 43.87 -6.41 27.66
C ASN A 991 43.33 -7.07 26.36
N ALA A 992 42.87 -8.32 26.43
CA ALA A 992 42.45 -9.09 25.25
C ALA A 992 41.26 -8.45 24.50
N ASP A 993 40.40 -7.73 25.23
CA ASP A 993 39.25 -6.99 24.70
C ASP A 993 39.50 -5.46 24.63
N GLY A 994 40.77 -5.04 24.69
CA GLY A 994 41.19 -3.63 24.71
C GLY A 994 41.70 -3.17 26.09
N GLU A 995 42.33 -1.99 26.14
CA GLU A 995 42.87 -1.44 27.39
C GLU A 995 41.82 -0.67 28.23
N HIS A 996 40.85 -0.08 27.55
CA HIS A 996 39.87 0.85 28.12
C HIS A 996 38.49 0.61 27.50
N THR A 997 37.44 0.99 28.22
CA THR A 997 36.09 1.17 27.66
C THR A 997 35.42 2.42 28.23
N ILE A 998 34.25 2.79 27.71
CA ILE A 998 33.38 3.80 28.30
C ILE A 998 32.45 3.14 29.31
N VAL A 999 32.38 3.72 30.51
CA VAL A 999 31.44 3.31 31.56
C VAL A 999 30.65 4.54 31.99
N TRP A 1000 29.33 4.44 32.01
CA TRP A 1000 28.48 5.41 32.69
C TRP A 1000 27.95 4.81 33.98
N HIS A 1001 27.90 5.58 35.06
CA HIS A 1001 27.29 5.16 36.31
C HIS A 1001 26.62 6.32 37.03
N ASN A 1002 25.60 6.00 37.82
CA ASN A 1002 25.06 6.85 38.87
C ASN A 1002 25.08 6.06 40.19
N THR A 1003 24.34 6.51 41.21
CA THR A 1003 24.30 5.87 42.54
C THR A 1003 23.65 4.47 42.56
N LEU A 1004 22.83 4.12 41.56
CA LEU A 1004 22.06 2.86 41.51
C LEU A 1004 22.42 1.97 40.32
N THR A 1005 22.68 2.59 39.16
CA THR A 1005 22.84 1.89 37.88
C THR A 1005 24.17 2.20 37.23
N GLU A 1006 24.78 1.16 36.65
CA GLU A 1006 25.95 1.22 35.78
C GLU A 1006 25.57 0.72 34.37
N LEU A 1007 26.19 1.31 33.36
CA LEU A 1007 26.08 0.89 31.97
C LEU A 1007 27.50 0.85 31.38
N VAL A 1008 27.99 -0.36 31.15
CA VAL A 1008 29.29 -0.61 30.50
C VAL A 1008 29.06 -0.75 29.01
N PHE A 1009 29.77 0.04 28.21
CA PHE A 1009 29.67 -0.06 26.76
C PHE A 1009 30.66 -1.10 26.22
N HIS A 1010 30.22 -1.90 25.25
CA HIS A 1010 31.09 -2.79 24.49
C HIS A 1010 31.45 -2.13 23.16
N LEU A 1011 32.73 -1.85 22.95
CA LEU A 1011 33.22 -0.99 21.87
C LEU A 1011 34.11 -1.78 20.90
N PRO A 1012 33.58 -2.36 19.80
CA PRO A 1012 34.38 -3.06 18.79
C PRO A 1012 35.53 -2.22 18.19
N THR A 1013 35.41 -0.90 18.24
CA THR A 1013 36.44 0.07 17.80
C THR A 1013 37.59 0.24 18.80
N PHE A 1014 37.41 -0.13 20.08
CA PHE A 1014 38.48 -0.13 21.09
C PHE A 1014 39.10 -1.52 21.29
N MET A 1015 38.43 -2.58 20.81
CA MET A 1015 38.94 -3.95 20.82
C MET A 1015 40.05 -4.13 19.76
N PRO A 1016 41.18 -4.79 20.09
CA PRO A 1016 42.28 -4.99 19.15
C PRO A 1016 41.87 -5.90 17.98
N ASN A 1017 42.37 -5.62 16.78
CA ASN A 1017 42.17 -6.51 15.63
C ASN A 1017 43.10 -7.73 15.69
N ASN A 1018 42.62 -8.86 15.16
CA ASN A 1018 43.45 -10.04 14.88
C ASN A 1018 43.85 -10.08 13.39
N GLU A 1019 44.94 -10.76 13.05
CA GLU A 1019 45.36 -10.99 11.65
C GLU A 1019 44.40 -11.95 10.92
N ASP A 1020 43.82 -12.92 11.64
CA ASP A 1020 42.74 -13.76 11.14
C ASP A 1020 41.41 -12.99 11.25
N VAL A 1021 40.80 -12.67 10.11
CA VAL A 1021 39.53 -11.92 9.99
C VAL A 1021 38.39 -12.65 10.70
N HIS A 1022 38.27 -13.97 10.55
CA HIS A 1022 37.18 -14.72 11.18
C HIS A 1022 37.36 -14.78 12.70
N LEU A 1023 38.60 -14.92 13.18
CA LEU A 1023 38.91 -14.87 14.61
C LEU A 1023 38.71 -13.45 15.17
N ASN A 1024 39.04 -12.40 14.42
CA ASN A 1024 38.73 -11.00 14.76
C ASN A 1024 37.22 -10.79 14.94
N THR A 1025 36.44 -11.15 13.93
CA THR A 1025 34.98 -11.03 13.93
C THR A 1025 34.39 -11.82 15.09
N ALA A 1026 34.78 -13.08 15.30
CA ALA A 1026 34.33 -13.88 16.42
C ALA A 1026 34.68 -13.26 17.79
N ASN A 1027 35.90 -12.74 17.95
CA ASN A 1027 36.36 -12.13 19.20
C ASN A 1027 35.59 -10.85 19.57
N LYS A 1028 35.13 -10.07 18.59
CA LYS A 1028 34.29 -8.89 18.83
C LYS A 1028 32.81 -9.26 18.97
N LYS A 1029 32.32 -10.16 18.11
CA LYS A 1029 30.94 -10.67 18.11
C LYS A 1029 30.57 -11.38 19.41
N LYS A 1030 31.51 -12.06 20.09
CA LYS A 1030 31.25 -12.70 21.41
C LYS A 1030 30.77 -11.70 22.48
N HIS A 1031 31.00 -10.40 22.30
CA HIS A 1031 30.52 -9.34 23.18
C HIS A 1031 29.21 -8.74 22.67
N ILE A 1032 29.26 -8.00 21.55
CA ILE A 1032 28.10 -7.28 20.99
C ILE A 1032 26.96 -8.18 20.51
N GLY A 1033 27.26 -9.44 20.16
CA GLY A 1033 26.29 -10.48 19.80
C GLY A 1033 25.68 -11.17 21.01
N ASN A 1034 26.19 -10.92 22.23
CA ASN A 1034 25.61 -11.36 23.49
C ASN A 1034 25.03 -10.17 24.28
N ASP A 1035 24.90 -8.99 23.66
CA ASP A 1035 24.26 -7.81 24.21
C ASP A 1035 22.82 -7.72 23.71
N TYR A 1036 21.85 -7.57 24.62
CA TYR A 1036 20.45 -7.42 24.23
C TYR A 1036 20.18 -6.13 23.43
N VAL A 1037 20.96 -5.08 23.71
CA VAL A 1037 20.82 -3.74 23.12
C VAL A 1037 22.14 -3.32 22.49
N ASN A 1038 22.08 -2.86 21.25
CA ASN A 1038 23.23 -2.32 20.52
C ASN A 1038 22.92 -0.93 19.96
N ILE A 1039 23.79 0.04 20.20
CA ILE A 1039 23.76 1.35 19.56
C ILE A 1039 24.53 1.23 18.24
N VAL A 1040 23.96 1.70 17.13
CA VAL A 1040 24.57 1.65 15.80
C VAL A 1040 24.72 3.06 15.27
N PHE A 1041 25.96 3.53 15.14
CA PHE A 1041 26.28 4.79 14.47
C PHE A 1041 26.48 4.51 12.97
N ASN A 1042 25.47 4.84 12.17
CA ASN A 1042 25.34 4.43 10.78
C ASN A 1042 25.72 5.56 9.81
N ASN A 1043 26.98 5.54 9.36
CA ASN A 1043 27.49 6.42 8.29
C ASN A 1043 27.58 5.70 6.93
N SER A 1044 26.93 4.53 6.76
CA SER A 1044 26.96 3.76 5.49
C SER A 1044 26.36 4.52 4.31
N GLY A 1045 25.40 5.42 4.56
CA GLY A 1045 24.57 6.05 3.54
C GLY A 1045 23.40 5.18 3.07
N SER A 1046 23.09 4.08 3.77
CA SER A 1046 21.93 3.20 3.52
C SER A 1046 21.19 2.88 4.84
N PRO A 1047 19.90 2.51 4.81
CA PRO A 1047 19.18 2.05 5.98
C PRO A 1047 19.83 0.82 6.62
N PHE A 1048 19.92 0.79 7.95
CA PHE A 1048 20.47 -0.35 8.69
C PHE A 1048 19.50 -1.55 8.66
N ALA A 1049 20.02 -2.75 8.40
CA ALA A 1049 19.26 -3.99 8.44
C ALA A 1049 19.50 -4.74 9.76
N MET A 1050 18.41 -5.15 10.43
CA MET A 1050 18.44 -5.96 11.65
C MET A 1050 19.31 -7.23 11.51
N ASP A 1051 19.25 -7.87 10.35
CA ASP A 1051 19.96 -9.12 10.06
C ASP A 1051 21.46 -8.94 9.77
N THR A 1052 22.00 -7.71 9.77
CA THR A 1052 23.44 -7.45 9.57
C THR A 1052 24.30 -8.10 10.66
N PHE A 1053 23.78 -8.27 11.88
CA PHE A 1053 24.45 -9.00 12.97
C PHE A 1053 23.54 -10.11 13.52
N PRO A 1054 23.52 -11.31 12.89
CA PRO A 1054 22.68 -12.41 13.36
C PRO A 1054 23.06 -12.86 14.77
N SER A 1055 22.08 -12.81 15.68
CA SER A 1055 22.22 -13.20 17.09
C SER A 1055 20.88 -13.70 17.67
N GLN A 1056 20.98 -14.56 18.70
CA GLN A 1056 19.84 -14.98 19.51
C GLN A 1056 19.47 -13.95 20.59
N PHE A 1057 20.44 -13.12 21.03
CA PHE A 1057 20.30 -12.17 22.13
C PHE A 1057 19.94 -10.76 21.68
N ASN A 1058 20.40 -10.31 20.51
CA ASN A 1058 20.18 -8.93 20.08
C ASN A 1058 18.68 -8.70 19.85
N TYR A 1059 18.02 -7.97 20.76
CA TYR A 1059 16.59 -7.66 20.74
C TYR A 1059 16.33 -6.25 20.22
N VAL A 1060 17.25 -5.32 20.47
CA VAL A 1060 17.06 -3.90 20.20
C VAL A 1060 18.31 -3.29 19.56
N TYR A 1061 18.12 -2.50 18.50
CA TYR A 1061 19.15 -1.65 17.92
C TYR A 1061 18.72 -0.18 17.96
N ILE A 1062 19.54 0.67 18.56
CA ILE A 1062 19.36 2.12 18.57
C ILE A 1062 20.23 2.70 17.46
N VAL A 1063 19.62 2.91 16.29
CA VAL A 1063 20.29 3.39 15.09
C VAL A 1063 20.35 4.93 15.13
N ILE A 1064 21.55 5.46 14.94
CA ILE A 1064 21.85 6.88 14.79
C ILE A 1064 22.34 7.07 13.36
N THR A 1065 21.66 7.92 12.59
CA THR A 1065 22.05 8.27 11.21
C THR A 1065 22.18 9.79 11.10
N PRO A 1066 23.25 10.34 10.49
CA PRO A 1066 23.34 11.78 10.25
C PRO A 1066 22.15 12.34 9.44
N SER A 1067 21.60 13.49 9.86
CA SER A 1067 20.45 14.16 9.22
C SER A 1067 20.67 14.48 7.73
N ALA A 1068 21.91 14.79 7.37
CA ALA A 1068 22.36 14.98 6.01
C ALA A 1068 23.55 14.05 5.75
N ARG A 1069 23.59 13.46 4.56
CA ARG A 1069 24.64 12.49 4.23
C ARG A 1069 26.01 13.16 4.20
N THR A 1070 26.96 12.56 4.89
CA THR A 1070 28.39 12.85 4.77
C THR A 1070 29.12 11.72 4.05
N ARG A 1071 30.07 12.04 3.17
CA ARG A 1071 31.12 11.10 2.75
C ARG A 1071 32.28 11.11 3.76
N PHE A 1072 33.10 10.05 3.77
CA PHE A 1072 34.19 9.85 4.74
C PHE A 1072 35.14 11.05 4.93
N ILE A 1073 35.47 11.78 3.85
CA ILE A 1073 36.31 12.99 3.92
C ILE A 1073 35.51 14.18 4.49
N GLN A 1074 34.25 14.35 4.07
CA GLN A 1074 33.37 15.43 4.50
C GLN A 1074 33.01 15.32 5.99
N THR A 1075 32.78 14.11 6.51
CA THR A 1075 32.52 13.92 7.96
C THR A 1075 33.67 14.45 8.80
N ARG A 1076 34.91 14.40 8.30
CA ARG A 1076 36.10 14.90 9.00
C ARG A 1076 36.22 16.41 8.97
N THR A 1077 35.98 17.07 7.83
CA THR A 1077 36.05 18.54 7.73
C THR A 1077 34.86 19.19 8.43
N GLN A 1078 33.65 18.71 8.17
CA GLN A 1078 32.43 19.28 8.75
C GLN A 1078 32.43 19.16 10.28
N SER A 1079 32.75 17.98 10.85
CA SER A 1079 32.77 17.80 12.31
C SER A 1079 33.79 18.68 13.05
N THR A 1080 34.78 19.23 12.34
CA THR A 1080 35.73 20.20 12.89
C THR A 1080 35.31 21.66 12.70
N GLU A 1081 34.36 21.93 11.80
CA GLU A 1081 33.90 23.28 11.43
C GLU A 1081 32.52 23.63 12.03
N THR A 1082 31.63 22.65 12.23
CA THR A 1082 30.28 22.86 12.78
C THR A 1082 30.16 22.49 14.25
N ASP A 1083 29.55 23.39 15.03
CA ASP A 1083 29.28 23.16 16.45
C ASP A 1083 28.36 21.95 16.64
N ARG A 1084 28.54 21.24 17.76
CA ARG A 1084 27.79 20.04 18.13
C ARG A 1084 26.28 20.28 18.21
N LYS A 1085 25.87 21.50 18.58
CA LYS A 1085 24.46 21.92 18.66
C LYS A 1085 23.80 22.13 17.28
N ASP A 1086 24.60 22.32 16.23
CA ASP A 1086 24.18 22.61 14.86
C ASP A 1086 24.26 21.37 13.95
N ARG A 1087 24.79 20.26 14.48
CA ARG A 1087 24.78 18.93 13.85
C ARG A 1087 23.52 18.18 14.32
N PHE A 1088 22.76 17.59 13.39
CA PHE A 1088 21.53 16.86 13.70
C PHE A 1088 21.61 15.40 13.25
N TYR A 1089 20.95 14.52 14.00
CA TYR A 1089 20.96 13.07 13.76
C TYR A 1089 19.54 12.51 13.89
N ALA A 1090 19.17 11.65 12.95
CA ALA A 1090 18.00 10.78 13.03
C ALA A 1090 18.30 9.62 13.97
N VAL A 1091 17.49 9.46 15.02
CA VAL A 1091 17.58 8.38 16.01
C VAL A 1091 16.33 7.52 15.89
N GLN A 1092 16.51 6.21 15.70
CA GLN A 1092 15.43 5.23 15.67
C GLN A 1092 15.79 3.97 16.47
N VAL A 1093 14.85 3.49 17.27
CA VAL A 1093 14.92 2.23 18.00
C VAL A 1093 14.19 1.16 17.20
N LEU A 1094 14.95 0.28 16.57
CA LEU A 1094 14.46 -0.91 15.90
C LEU A 1094 14.42 -2.06 16.92
N THR A 1095 13.33 -2.82 16.95
CA THR A 1095 13.16 -3.99 17.83
C THR A 1095 12.97 -5.27 17.02
N ARG A 1096 13.37 -6.40 17.59
CA ARG A 1096 13.16 -7.74 17.01
C ARG A 1096 11.66 -8.06 16.96
N ALA A 1097 11.24 -8.83 15.96
CA ALA A 1097 9.85 -9.31 15.84
C ALA A 1097 9.36 -9.96 17.16
N GLY A 1098 8.18 -9.54 17.62
CA GLY A 1098 7.57 -9.95 18.89
C GLY A 1098 7.95 -9.11 20.11
N TYR A 1099 9.04 -8.35 20.07
CA TYR A 1099 9.46 -7.47 21.17
C TYR A 1099 8.63 -6.17 21.21
N PRO A 1100 8.20 -5.69 22.40
CA PRO A 1100 7.30 -4.53 22.51
C PRO A 1100 7.95 -3.21 22.06
N THR A 1101 7.31 -2.51 21.12
CA THR A 1101 7.75 -1.22 20.56
C THR A 1101 7.30 -0.03 21.41
N VAL A 1102 8.01 0.22 22.51
CA VAL A 1102 7.55 1.16 23.57
C VAL A 1102 8.39 2.43 23.72
N SER A 1103 9.55 2.46 23.07
CA SER A 1103 10.51 3.57 23.03
C SER A 1103 9.93 4.88 22.50
N SER A 1104 10.43 6.02 23.00
CA SER A 1104 10.12 7.35 22.44
C SER A 1104 10.71 7.62 21.06
N ALA A 1105 11.64 6.77 20.63
CA ALA A 1105 12.20 6.75 19.27
C ALA A 1105 11.86 5.45 18.52
N ALA A 1106 10.73 4.78 18.83
CA ALA A 1106 10.23 3.67 17.99
C ALA A 1106 10.04 4.11 16.52
N GLU A 1107 9.63 5.36 16.32
CA GLU A 1107 9.74 6.08 15.05
C GLU A 1107 10.92 7.05 15.09
N GLU A 1108 11.48 7.37 13.92
CA GLU A 1108 12.59 8.30 13.75
C GLU A 1108 12.34 9.66 14.43
N LYS A 1109 13.27 10.08 15.29
CA LYS A 1109 13.29 11.41 15.93
C LYS A 1109 14.58 12.13 15.58
N ILE A 1110 14.48 13.41 15.24
CA ILE A 1110 15.65 14.24 14.93
C ILE A 1110 16.14 14.92 16.21
N ILE A 1111 17.41 14.69 16.55
CA ILE A 1111 18.03 15.12 17.80
C ILE A 1111 19.31 15.91 17.48
N SER A 1112 19.54 17.01 18.20
CA SER A 1112 20.79 17.76 18.13
C SER A 1112 21.96 16.93 18.64
N GLY A 1113 23.15 17.11 18.07
CA GLY A 1113 24.37 16.46 18.55
C GLY A 1113 24.65 16.79 20.02
N SER A 1114 24.27 17.97 20.50
CA SER A 1114 24.31 18.37 21.90
C SER A 1114 23.62 17.34 22.80
N SER A 1115 22.36 17.03 22.51
CA SER A 1115 21.50 16.19 23.35
C SER A 1115 21.55 14.69 23.01
N LEU A 1116 22.12 14.33 21.86
CA LEU A 1116 22.21 12.96 21.35
C LEU A 1116 22.75 11.93 22.35
N PRO A 1117 23.91 12.11 23.04
CA PRO A 1117 24.44 11.09 23.95
C PRO A 1117 23.57 10.90 25.20
N ASP A 1118 23.01 11.97 25.74
CA ASP A 1118 22.12 11.90 26.91
C ASP A 1118 20.82 11.16 26.56
N TYR A 1119 20.25 11.45 25.38
CA TYR A 1119 19.04 10.80 24.87
C TYR A 1119 19.28 9.31 24.56
N VAL A 1120 20.30 9.00 23.76
CA VAL A 1120 20.62 7.61 23.38
C VAL A 1120 21.01 6.76 24.59
N ARG A 1121 21.76 7.31 25.55
CA ARG A 1121 22.05 6.61 26.81
C ARG A 1121 20.79 6.33 27.62
N ASN A 1122 19.82 7.25 27.61
CA ASN A 1122 18.53 7.04 28.26
C ASN A 1122 17.75 5.89 27.62
N LEU A 1123 17.66 5.90 26.28
CA LEU A 1123 17.05 4.82 25.51
C LEU A 1123 17.75 3.49 25.80
N ALA A 1124 19.07 3.42 25.67
CA ALA A 1124 19.84 2.20 25.87
C ALA A 1124 19.60 1.59 27.25
N LEU A 1125 19.64 2.39 28.32
CA LEU A 1125 19.43 1.90 29.67
C LEU A 1125 17.98 1.41 29.89
N ASN A 1126 16.98 2.12 29.36
CA ASN A 1126 15.58 1.70 29.47
C ASN A 1126 15.33 0.38 28.69
N GLU A 1127 15.93 0.23 27.49
CA GLU A 1127 15.85 -0.97 26.66
C GLU A 1127 16.64 -2.14 27.25
N CYS A 1128 17.74 -1.90 27.97
CA CYS A 1128 18.44 -2.95 28.73
C CYS A 1128 17.55 -3.52 29.84
N ILE A 1129 16.81 -2.67 30.57
CA ILE A 1129 15.86 -3.09 31.60
C ILE A 1129 14.69 -3.85 30.96
N LEU A 1130 14.10 -3.36 29.87
CA LEU A 1130 13.07 -4.06 29.09
C LEU A 1130 13.56 -5.46 28.68
N SER A 1131 14.75 -5.53 28.09
CA SER A 1131 15.32 -6.77 27.57
C SER A 1131 15.61 -7.81 28.66
N LEU A 1132 16.09 -7.38 29.83
CA LEU A 1132 16.27 -8.27 30.98
C LEU A 1132 14.96 -8.90 31.43
N MET A 1133 13.85 -8.14 31.41
CA MET A 1133 12.53 -8.68 31.74
C MET A 1133 11.97 -9.57 30.62
N TRP A 1134 12.14 -9.16 29.37
CA TRP A 1134 11.72 -9.93 28.20
C TRP A 1134 12.41 -11.30 28.11
N ALA A 1135 13.68 -11.38 28.51
CA ALA A 1135 14.45 -12.62 28.55
C ALA A 1135 13.94 -13.63 29.60
N HIS A 1136 13.42 -13.16 30.74
CA HIS A 1136 12.93 -14.00 31.84
C HIS A 1136 11.40 -14.13 31.88
N ARG A 1137 10.67 -13.68 30.84
CA ARG A 1137 9.19 -13.64 30.82
C ARG A 1137 8.48 -15.00 31.02
N GLU A 1138 9.19 -16.10 30.75
CA GLU A 1138 8.70 -17.48 30.91
C GLU A 1138 8.96 -18.05 32.31
N GLU A 1139 9.77 -17.37 33.13
CA GLU A 1139 10.02 -17.76 34.52
C GLU A 1139 8.97 -17.14 35.46
N PRO A 1140 8.25 -17.93 36.28
CA PRO A 1140 7.28 -17.38 37.22
C PRO A 1140 7.98 -16.70 38.41
N GLY A 1141 8.19 -15.38 38.32
CA GLY A 1141 8.75 -14.57 39.40
C GLY A 1141 8.69 -13.05 39.19
N GLU A 1142 8.89 -12.27 40.27
CA GLU A 1142 9.06 -10.81 40.18
C GLU A 1142 10.42 -10.42 39.55
N TYR A 1143 10.58 -9.13 39.22
CA TYR A 1143 11.79 -8.53 38.60
C TYR A 1143 13.14 -9.08 39.14
N PRO A 1144 14.04 -9.55 38.26
CA PRO A 1144 15.34 -10.08 38.66
C PRO A 1144 16.38 -8.96 38.92
N SER A 1145 16.29 -8.30 40.08
CA SER A 1145 17.26 -7.29 40.52
C SER A 1145 18.42 -7.87 41.35
N SER A 1146 19.59 -7.24 41.25
CA SER A 1146 20.76 -7.56 42.11
C SER A 1146 20.44 -7.35 43.60
N TRP A 1147 19.67 -6.31 43.92
CA TRP A 1147 19.17 -6.03 45.27
C TRP A 1147 18.26 -7.16 45.80
N ARG A 1148 17.32 -7.66 44.99
CA ARG A 1148 16.44 -8.77 45.38
C ARG A 1148 17.22 -10.07 45.53
N SER A 1149 18.23 -10.33 44.70
CA SER A 1149 19.17 -11.44 44.90
C SER A 1149 19.86 -11.36 46.27
N ARG A 1150 20.35 -10.18 46.67
CA ARG A 1150 20.92 -9.94 48.00
C ARG A 1150 19.89 -10.11 49.12
N LEU A 1151 18.66 -9.61 48.97
CA LEU A 1151 17.56 -9.84 49.94
C LEU A 1151 17.26 -11.33 50.14
N LEU A 1152 17.16 -12.09 49.04
CA LEU A 1152 16.91 -13.55 49.08
C LEU A 1152 18.07 -14.30 49.72
N GLN A 1153 19.32 -13.85 49.55
CA GLN A 1153 20.46 -14.40 50.29
C GLN A 1153 20.34 -14.15 51.80
N ILE A 1154 19.93 -12.95 52.23
CA ILE A 1154 19.69 -12.63 53.65
C ILE A 1154 18.54 -13.48 54.23
N ARG A 1155 17.46 -13.70 53.48
CA ARG A 1155 16.38 -14.61 53.91
C ARG A 1155 16.85 -16.06 54.04
N ARG A 1156 17.67 -16.57 53.11
CA ARG A 1156 18.26 -17.92 53.22
C ARG A 1156 19.20 -18.07 54.43
N PHE A 1157 19.84 -16.98 54.89
CA PHE A 1157 20.55 -16.99 56.17
C PHE A 1157 19.57 -17.12 57.35
N TRP A 1158 18.45 -16.38 57.34
CA TRP A 1158 17.39 -16.52 58.36
C TRP A 1158 16.73 -17.90 58.38
N GLU A 1159 16.39 -18.47 57.22
CA GLU A 1159 15.82 -19.83 57.10
C GLU A 1159 16.72 -20.93 57.67
N ARG A 1160 18.03 -20.67 57.74
CA ARG A 1160 19.04 -21.66 58.15
C ARG A 1160 19.61 -21.45 59.56
N TYR A 1161 19.64 -20.20 60.04
CA TYR A 1161 20.29 -19.79 61.29
C TYR A 1161 19.45 -18.81 62.13
N GLY A 1162 18.17 -18.60 61.78
CA GLY A 1162 17.28 -17.66 62.46
C GLY A 1162 16.66 -18.18 63.75
N ASP A 1163 16.48 -19.50 63.85
CA ASP A 1163 15.89 -20.20 65.00
C ASP A 1163 16.96 -20.72 65.99
N SER A 1164 18.24 -20.33 65.81
CA SER A 1164 19.41 -20.74 66.61
C SER A 1164 20.03 -19.57 67.38
#